data_AF-A0A2N9EWE1-F1
#
_entry.id   AF-A0A2N9EWE1-F1
#
_cell.length_a   1.000
_cell.length_b   1.000
_cell.length_c   1.000
_cell.angle_alpha   90.00
_cell.angle_beta   90.00
_cell.angle_gamma   90.00
#
_symmetry.space_group_name_H-M   'P 1'
#
loop_
_entity.id
_entity.type
_entity.pdbx_description
1 polymer ?
#
loop_
_entity_poly.entity_id
_entity_poly.type
_entity_poly.pdbx_seq_one_letter_code
_entity_poly.pdbx_strand_id
1 'polypeptide(L)'
;MSGKKAARPSSSSPTSSSPITTTKECNRALQFLQNGNHSEALKLARSIVSRHPDSAPAHSTLAAIHFRTAKLSKPKEREHFVSAVDSAERAVELSPNSISFSLFHASLLFELAQDDTASSSDYDPVIEECQRALWIENPLDPLEDNLDTDENDAKNSTLELRIRTVKRNLKELLEKAKTQKLKMVVEDHPFPELKKDIKAIQDLKAEIQTRFNTAKLSFEKMETPSHLPPIIPDRLNNLEMVMSKVNMVWRASAYWNDTMSMEAKKELLSVGIEDLNSHFNKNKGLAAKAKEVLVEAVECLKVTKNWKFWECCRCGERFLNWESQKEHLEYVHLGTLSEELHSVEPESMTHISVQQTINSGNWNPVDMLAAAKLIEDLSRNESGDLEELVVYLDNWPYFEIENRYIMIHKIQRILRMYLEIRCFPMSLFRILMSNIMVVLEVENILPKPVLKEYCMYRTLRSICFLKEPELKHILDFLVNNMEVPCGLLLCNSLIADQARGDIKSSYERIVIRFSDDFSRLVFDERMLHGQIFDETGNVDESKNDGMEDIHAIIHWLFAGGPTIFIEKLKGWTRFRAASKNQGMEYFKIIQTEFCQLQKMCERKRDLLEYQKSWQFLQDVCLEEQKIKNEIPGYNPQSYKSVLLNLQKKVEAEKGYDEMDSFGLELDNISCIFKKAQEENDIKLLIRVNINQTAVKLVKLDAIIMMINTSMQHTWKKLEMVTTYDYRSIVVPLLKSFMRAQLEDLVDKDSAEKSSAAGEALLSELALDDKNIEKGVTGGSEEQQENVEQTSFPVALAHGEDFPLNPEIVGPVTNDEVENEEWELKAEEEYRMLEMNLELQMQIEYESNKSALPS
;
A
#
# COMPACT_ATOMS: atom_id res chain seq x y z
N MET A 1 28.99 -36.21 -57.72
CA MET A 1 29.46 -34.93 -58.29
C MET A 1 29.42 -33.87 -57.19
N SER A 2 30.42 -32.99 -57.09
CA SER A 2 30.48 -31.79 -56.23
C SER A 2 30.24 -31.98 -54.71
N GLY A 3 31.05 -31.50 -53.77
CA GLY A 3 32.23 -30.64 -53.89
C GLY A 3 32.15 -29.46 -52.93
N LYS A 4 32.74 -29.59 -51.72
CA LYS A 4 33.38 -28.50 -50.96
C LYS A 4 34.19 -29.08 -49.80
N LYS A 5 35.46 -28.69 -49.71
CA LYS A 5 36.41 -29.17 -48.70
C LYS A 5 36.14 -28.53 -47.34
N ALA A 6 36.16 -29.33 -46.27
CA ALA A 6 36.37 -28.81 -44.92
C ALA A 6 37.83 -28.31 -44.80
N ALA A 7 38.02 -27.11 -44.25
CA ALA A 7 39.32 -26.56 -43.91
C ALA A 7 39.51 -26.54 -42.39
N ARG A 8 40.75 -26.73 -41.94
CA ARG A 8 41.12 -26.85 -40.52
C ARG A 8 40.76 -25.61 -39.70
N PRO A 9 40.50 -25.76 -38.38
CA PRO A 9 40.53 -24.62 -37.46
C PRO A 9 41.96 -24.08 -37.36
N SER A 10 42.13 -22.79 -37.63
CA SER A 10 43.38 -22.07 -37.35
C SER A 10 43.41 -21.68 -35.88
N SER A 11 44.25 -22.35 -35.09
CA SER A 11 44.53 -21.98 -33.70
C SER A 11 45.32 -20.66 -33.66
N SER A 12 44.61 -19.53 -33.55
CA SER A 12 45.22 -18.26 -33.17
C SER A 12 45.30 -18.18 -31.64
N SER A 13 46.45 -18.57 -31.09
CA SER A 13 46.82 -18.24 -29.71
C SER A 13 46.75 -16.72 -29.49
N PRO A 14 46.20 -16.23 -28.36
CA PRO A 14 46.22 -14.80 -28.06
C PRO A 14 47.67 -14.37 -27.84
N THR A 15 48.21 -13.56 -28.75
CA THR A 15 49.53 -12.93 -28.59
C THR A 15 49.49 -11.97 -27.42
N SER A 16 50.22 -12.30 -26.34
CA SER A 16 50.51 -11.38 -25.25
C SER A 16 51.25 -10.15 -25.78
N SER A 17 50.55 -9.04 -25.96
CA SER A 17 51.20 -7.77 -26.31
C SER A 17 52.01 -7.27 -25.11
N SER A 18 53.17 -6.70 -25.37
CA SER A 18 54.01 -6.09 -24.34
C SER A 18 53.28 -4.91 -23.66
N PRO A 19 53.49 -4.68 -22.34
CA PRO A 19 52.85 -3.58 -21.60
C PRO A 19 52.99 -2.20 -22.28
N ILE A 20 54.15 -1.95 -22.90
CA ILE A 20 54.47 -0.75 -23.69
C ILE A 20 53.46 -0.47 -24.82
N THR A 21 52.87 -1.51 -25.39
CA THR A 21 51.86 -1.40 -26.45
C THR A 21 50.54 -0.89 -25.87
N THR A 22 50.12 -1.46 -24.73
CA THR A 22 48.88 -1.10 -24.03
C THR A 22 48.93 0.35 -23.54
N THR A 23 50.04 0.79 -22.93
CA THR A 23 50.22 2.20 -22.48
C THR A 23 50.05 3.20 -23.64
N LYS A 24 50.61 2.91 -24.82
CA LYS A 24 50.45 3.78 -26.00
C LYS A 24 49.01 3.86 -26.50
N GLU A 25 48.25 2.78 -26.40
CA GLU A 25 46.83 2.75 -26.77
C GLU A 25 45.97 3.50 -25.73
N CYS A 26 46.26 3.36 -24.43
CA CYS A 26 45.61 4.14 -23.37
C CYS A 26 45.82 5.64 -23.59
N ASN A 27 47.06 6.08 -23.81
CA ASN A 27 47.38 7.48 -24.08
C ASN A 27 46.64 8.02 -25.32
N ARG A 28 46.46 7.18 -26.36
CA ARG A 28 45.67 7.53 -27.54
C ARG A 28 44.18 7.68 -27.23
N ALA A 29 43.61 6.86 -26.34
CA ALA A 29 42.22 7.00 -25.89
C ALA A 29 42.02 8.30 -25.07
N LEU A 30 42.98 8.64 -24.20
CA LEU A 30 42.99 9.91 -23.47
C LEU A 30 43.15 11.13 -24.40
N GLN A 31 43.94 11.03 -25.48
CA GLN A 31 44.01 12.09 -26.50
C GLN A 31 42.67 12.30 -27.23
N PHE A 32 41.92 11.23 -27.55
CA PHE A 32 40.57 11.39 -28.10
C PHE A 32 39.63 12.10 -27.11
N LEU A 33 39.78 11.83 -25.81
CA LEU A 33 39.03 12.49 -24.75
C LEU A 33 39.38 13.98 -24.62
N GLN A 34 40.66 14.33 -24.64
CA GLN A 34 41.16 15.72 -24.61
C GLN A 34 40.68 16.52 -25.84
N ASN A 35 40.58 15.87 -27.00
CA ASN A 35 40.05 16.47 -28.24
C ASN A 35 38.51 16.53 -28.29
N GLY A 36 37.79 16.23 -27.20
CA GLY A 36 36.32 16.28 -27.12
C GLY A 36 35.59 15.15 -27.85
N ASN A 37 36.30 14.12 -28.33
CA ASN A 37 35.70 13.00 -29.06
C ASN A 37 35.37 11.82 -28.14
N HIS A 38 34.44 12.06 -27.21
CA HIS A 38 34.06 11.14 -26.14
C HIS A 38 33.58 9.77 -26.64
N SER A 39 32.86 9.72 -27.77
CA SER A 39 32.35 8.46 -28.35
C SER A 39 33.49 7.55 -28.84
N GLU A 40 34.46 8.11 -29.57
CA GLU A 40 35.61 7.33 -30.05
C GLU A 40 36.60 7.00 -28.92
N ALA A 41 36.77 7.89 -27.93
CA ALA A 41 37.53 7.59 -26.72
C ALA A 41 36.93 6.37 -25.99
N LEU A 42 35.61 6.35 -25.77
CA LEU A 42 34.93 5.26 -25.07
C LEU A 42 34.96 3.94 -25.84
N LYS A 43 34.76 3.97 -27.17
CA LYS A 43 34.91 2.79 -28.03
C LYS A 43 36.33 2.23 -27.96
N LEU A 44 37.33 3.10 -28.04
CA LEU A 44 38.74 2.68 -28.00
C LEU A 44 39.10 2.09 -26.63
N ALA A 45 38.70 2.72 -25.52
CA ALA A 45 38.94 2.21 -24.17
C ALA A 45 38.30 0.83 -23.94
N ARG A 46 37.04 0.63 -24.34
CA ARG A 46 36.37 -0.68 -24.27
C ARG A 46 37.09 -1.73 -25.11
N SER A 47 37.61 -1.36 -26.28
CA SER A 47 38.42 -2.23 -27.14
C SER A 47 39.78 -2.58 -26.53
N ILE A 48 40.42 -1.66 -25.80
CA ILE A 48 41.68 -1.92 -25.06
C ILE A 48 41.41 -2.91 -23.92
N VAL A 49 40.42 -2.65 -23.06
CA VAL A 49 40.04 -3.56 -21.96
C VAL A 49 39.62 -4.94 -22.47
N SER A 50 38.90 -5.02 -23.59
CA SER A 50 38.49 -6.30 -24.20
C SER A 50 39.66 -7.12 -24.75
N ARG A 51 40.78 -6.47 -25.10
CA ARG A 51 42.02 -7.14 -25.55
C ARG A 51 42.98 -7.43 -24.40
N HIS A 52 42.94 -6.63 -23.34
CA HIS A 52 43.86 -6.65 -22.20
C HIS A 52 43.10 -6.61 -20.87
N PRO A 53 42.30 -7.65 -20.54
CA PRO A 53 41.43 -7.66 -19.36
C PRO A 53 42.18 -7.63 -18.03
N ASP A 54 43.47 -7.99 -18.02
CA ASP A 54 44.33 -8.01 -16.83
C ASP A 54 45.21 -6.75 -16.71
N SER A 55 44.95 -5.70 -17.50
CA SER A 55 45.74 -4.47 -17.52
C SER A 55 45.11 -3.37 -16.64
N ALA A 56 45.64 -3.15 -15.44
CA ALA A 56 45.19 -2.07 -14.56
C ALA A 56 45.14 -0.67 -15.23
N PRO A 57 46.16 -0.23 -16.01
CA PRO A 57 46.08 1.04 -16.73
C PRO A 57 44.97 1.11 -17.80
N ALA A 58 44.55 -0.02 -18.38
CA ALA A 58 43.45 -0.06 -19.35
C ALA A 58 42.10 0.19 -18.66
N HIS A 59 41.87 -0.48 -17.53
CA HIS A 59 40.69 -0.28 -16.69
C HIS A 59 40.64 1.13 -16.10
N SER A 60 41.76 1.65 -15.59
CA SER A 60 41.84 3.04 -15.11
C SER A 60 41.61 4.08 -16.21
N THR A 61 42.03 3.80 -17.46
CA THR A 61 41.73 4.65 -18.62
C THR A 61 40.26 4.62 -18.98
N LEU A 62 39.62 3.44 -18.93
CA LEU A 62 38.18 3.29 -19.15
C LEU A 62 37.37 4.05 -18.08
N ALA A 63 37.78 3.95 -16.81
CA ALA A 63 37.20 4.70 -15.69
C ALA A 63 37.29 6.23 -15.91
N ALA A 64 38.47 6.75 -16.27
CA ALA A 64 38.66 8.17 -16.55
C ALA A 64 37.77 8.69 -17.70
N ILE A 65 37.62 7.90 -18.76
CA ILE A 65 36.73 8.24 -19.89
C ILE A 65 35.26 8.18 -19.48
N HIS A 66 34.84 7.19 -18.69
CA HIS A 66 33.50 7.09 -18.16
C HIS A 66 33.15 8.28 -17.24
N PHE A 67 34.01 8.62 -16.28
CA PHE A 67 33.85 9.78 -15.39
C PHE A 67 33.73 11.11 -16.15
N ARG A 68 34.62 11.36 -17.13
CA ARG A 68 34.54 12.57 -17.96
C ARG A 68 33.29 12.60 -18.85
N THR A 69 32.79 11.44 -19.29
CA THR A 69 31.53 11.34 -20.04
C THR A 69 30.32 11.61 -19.15
N ALA A 70 30.34 11.16 -17.89
CA ALA A 70 29.28 11.40 -16.91
C ALA A 70 29.06 12.92 -16.69
N LYS A 71 30.13 13.67 -16.37
CA LYS A 71 30.10 15.13 -16.17
C LYS A 71 29.63 15.95 -17.38
N LEU A 72 29.47 15.33 -18.56
CA LEU A 72 28.99 15.96 -19.79
C LEU A 72 27.58 15.49 -20.22
N SER A 73 27.06 14.40 -19.64
CA SER A 73 25.88 13.68 -20.14
C SER A 73 24.82 13.46 -19.05
N LYS A 74 24.12 14.54 -18.69
CA LYS A 74 23.03 14.53 -17.68
C LYS A 74 22.06 13.34 -17.73
N PRO A 75 21.49 12.91 -18.89
CA PRO A 75 20.49 11.83 -18.89
C PRO A 75 21.07 10.43 -18.62
N LYS A 76 22.40 10.27 -18.56
CA LYS A 76 23.10 9.00 -18.26
C LYS A 76 24.25 9.19 -17.28
N GLU A 77 24.20 10.27 -16.50
CA GLU A 77 25.29 10.67 -15.60
C GLU A 77 25.60 9.57 -14.59
N ARG A 78 24.58 9.08 -13.86
CA ARG A 78 24.73 8.00 -12.88
C ARG A 78 25.18 6.66 -13.49
N GLU A 79 24.66 6.27 -14.66
CA GLU A 79 25.11 5.05 -15.37
C GLU A 79 26.62 5.10 -15.67
N HIS A 80 27.11 6.26 -16.13
CA HIS A 80 28.52 6.46 -16.44
C HIS A 80 29.40 6.63 -15.19
N PHE A 81 28.87 7.17 -14.09
CA PHE A 81 29.56 7.20 -12.80
C PHE A 81 29.77 5.80 -12.23
N VAL A 82 28.73 4.96 -12.16
CA VAL A 82 28.84 3.57 -11.70
C VAL A 82 29.84 2.81 -12.58
N SER A 83 29.71 2.91 -13.92
CA SER A 83 30.68 2.30 -14.86
C SER A 83 32.12 2.78 -14.66
N ALA A 84 32.33 3.99 -14.12
CA ALA A 84 33.66 4.52 -13.80
C ALA A 84 34.21 3.93 -12.51
N VAL A 85 33.37 3.79 -11.47
CA VAL A 85 33.72 3.15 -10.19
C VAL A 85 34.09 1.70 -10.43
N ASP A 86 33.23 0.89 -11.07
CA ASP A 86 33.49 -0.53 -11.37
C ASP A 86 34.83 -0.73 -12.12
N SER A 87 35.12 0.17 -13.07
CA SER A 87 36.37 0.13 -13.85
C SER A 87 37.59 0.58 -13.03
N ALA A 88 37.43 1.45 -12.03
CA ALA A 88 38.53 1.89 -11.17
C ALA A 88 38.81 0.86 -10.07
N GLU A 89 37.78 0.26 -9.48
CA GLU A 89 37.87 -0.89 -8.58
C GLU A 89 38.67 -2.01 -9.24
N ARG A 90 38.33 -2.38 -10.48
CA ARG A 90 39.07 -3.41 -11.23
C ARG A 90 40.55 -3.05 -11.48
N ALA A 91 40.87 -1.76 -11.60
CA ALA A 91 42.27 -1.32 -11.71
C ALA A 91 43.04 -1.47 -10.38
N VAL A 92 42.36 -1.23 -9.25
CA VAL A 92 42.90 -1.46 -7.89
C VAL A 92 43.10 -2.95 -7.62
N GLU A 93 42.13 -3.82 -7.95
CA GLU A 93 42.26 -5.28 -7.81
C GLU A 93 43.49 -5.84 -8.56
N LEU A 94 43.73 -5.33 -9.77
CA LEU A 94 44.84 -5.74 -10.63
C LEU A 94 46.19 -5.14 -10.22
N SER A 95 46.21 -4.10 -9.39
CA SER A 95 47.44 -3.45 -8.90
C SER A 95 47.24 -2.89 -7.47
N PRO A 96 47.11 -3.76 -6.45
CA PRO A 96 46.69 -3.35 -5.10
C PRO A 96 47.71 -2.47 -4.37
N ASN A 97 48.97 -2.45 -4.84
CA ASN A 97 50.06 -1.61 -4.33
C ASN A 97 50.11 -0.21 -4.97
N SER A 98 49.25 0.09 -5.95
CA SER A 98 49.14 1.43 -6.54
C SER A 98 48.30 2.35 -5.65
N ILE A 99 48.98 3.29 -4.98
CA ILE A 99 48.33 4.40 -4.28
C ILE A 99 47.62 5.37 -5.24
N SER A 100 47.99 5.38 -6.52
CA SER A 100 47.42 6.28 -7.53
C SER A 100 46.06 5.78 -8.02
N PHE A 101 45.93 4.50 -8.36
CA PHE A 101 44.64 3.89 -8.68
C PHE A 101 43.70 3.94 -7.47
N SER A 102 44.22 3.72 -6.26
CA SER A 102 43.43 3.81 -5.04
C SER A 102 42.90 5.23 -4.77
N LEU A 103 43.74 6.27 -4.92
CA LEU A 103 43.30 7.67 -4.82
C LEU A 103 42.24 8.00 -5.89
N PHE A 104 42.41 7.49 -7.12
CA PHE A 104 41.44 7.72 -8.19
C PHE A 104 40.11 7.02 -7.91
N HIS A 105 40.14 5.75 -7.49
CA HIS A 105 38.96 4.98 -7.09
C HIS A 105 38.19 5.65 -5.94
N ALA A 106 38.87 5.99 -4.84
CA ALA A 106 38.28 6.73 -3.72
C ALA A 106 37.71 8.09 -4.14
N SER A 107 38.34 8.78 -5.09
CA SER A 107 37.83 10.07 -5.61
C SER A 107 36.54 9.88 -6.42
N LEU A 108 36.40 8.79 -7.17
CA LEU A 108 35.16 8.47 -7.89
C LEU A 108 34.03 8.06 -6.95
N LEU A 109 34.34 7.26 -5.92
CA LEU A 109 33.41 6.92 -4.84
C LEU A 109 32.93 8.20 -4.12
N PHE A 110 33.82 9.13 -3.80
CA PHE A 110 33.46 10.41 -3.16
C PHE A 110 32.61 11.33 -4.05
N GLU A 111 32.78 11.29 -5.37
CA GLU A 111 31.91 12.01 -6.31
C GLU A 111 30.53 11.33 -6.45
N LEU A 112 30.45 10.00 -6.32
CA LEU A 112 29.18 9.26 -6.31
C LEU A 112 28.40 9.50 -5.01
N ALA A 113 29.08 9.55 -3.87
CA ALA A 113 28.51 9.87 -2.54
C ALA A 113 28.08 11.34 -2.37
N GLN A 114 28.30 12.20 -3.38
CA GLN A 114 27.80 13.58 -3.43
C GLN A 114 26.48 13.75 -4.20
N ASP A 115 25.88 12.67 -4.72
CA ASP A 115 24.53 12.70 -5.32
C ASP A 115 23.49 13.17 -4.27
N ASP A 116 22.45 13.89 -4.70
CA ASP A 116 21.34 14.36 -3.84
C ASP A 116 20.60 13.18 -3.16
N THR A 117 20.83 11.96 -3.65
CA THR A 117 20.27 10.72 -3.11
C THR A 117 21.20 9.95 -2.16
N ALA A 118 22.36 10.48 -1.76
CA ALA A 118 23.34 9.76 -0.94
C ALA A 118 22.91 9.55 0.54
N SER A 119 23.52 8.55 1.19
CA SER A 119 23.47 8.27 2.63
C SER A 119 24.81 8.60 3.32
N SER A 120 24.87 8.50 4.65
CA SER A 120 26.14 8.55 5.38
C SER A 120 27.03 7.33 5.12
N SER A 121 26.42 6.18 4.81
CA SER A 121 27.10 4.92 4.48
C SER A 121 27.78 4.93 3.10
N ASP A 122 27.31 5.75 2.15
CA ASP A 122 27.98 5.92 0.83
C ASP A 122 29.42 6.46 0.94
N TYR A 123 29.78 7.05 2.09
CA TYR A 123 31.15 7.52 2.38
C TYR A 123 32.05 6.44 2.97
N ASP A 124 31.53 5.30 3.41
CA ASP A 124 32.33 4.24 4.05
C ASP A 124 33.31 3.58 3.07
N PRO A 125 32.92 3.21 1.82
CA PRO A 125 33.87 2.75 0.81
C PRO A 125 34.98 3.76 0.49
N VAL A 126 34.70 5.07 0.59
CA VAL A 126 35.71 6.14 0.42
C VAL A 126 36.73 6.12 1.56
N ILE A 127 36.23 5.98 2.80
CA ILE A 127 37.02 5.99 4.03
C ILE A 127 37.92 4.74 4.06
N GLU A 128 37.35 3.56 3.83
CA GLU A 128 38.04 2.27 3.78
C GLU A 128 39.15 2.27 2.72
N GLU A 129 38.85 2.65 1.48
CA GLU A 129 39.83 2.65 0.38
C GLU A 129 40.96 3.67 0.65
N CYS A 130 40.64 4.84 1.22
CA CYS A 130 41.66 5.80 1.63
C CYS A 130 42.54 5.28 2.77
N GLN A 131 41.97 4.60 3.77
CA GLN A 131 42.74 3.97 4.85
C GLN A 131 43.64 2.86 4.29
N ARG A 132 43.07 1.92 3.52
CA ARG A 132 43.80 0.81 2.87
C ARG A 132 45.00 1.32 2.07
N ALA A 133 44.82 2.36 1.26
CA ALA A 133 45.88 2.96 0.45
C ALA A 133 46.98 3.65 1.30
N LEU A 134 46.62 4.22 2.46
CA LEU A 134 47.60 4.83 3.37
C LEU A 134 48.47 3.78 4.07
N TRP A 135 47.90 2.61 4.39
CA TRP A 135 48.58 1.48 5.03
C TRP A 135 49.54 0.70 4.12
N ILE A 136 49.55 0.94 2.81
CA ILE A 136 50.52 0.31 1.88
C ILE A 136 51.95 0.69 2.29
N GLU A 137 52.73 -0.28 2.77
CA GLU A 137 54.13 -0.11 3.21
C GLU A 137 55.05 0.29 2.06
N ASN A 138 54.95 -0.46 0.95
CA ASN A 138 55.81 -0.34 -0.23
C ASN A 138 54.97 -0.01 -1.48
N PRO A 139 54.49 1.25 -1.61
CA PRO A 139 53.65 1.64 -2.73
C PRO A 139 54.47 1.76 -4.02
N LEU A 140 53.81 1.45 -5.16
CA LEU A 140 54.38 1.67 -6.49
C LEU A 140 54.62 3.17 -6.75
N ASP A 141 55.54 3.49 -7.65
CA ASP A 141 55.77 4.88 -8.07
C ASP A 141 54.56 5.39 -8.85
N PRO A 142 53.93 6.51 -8.47
CA PRO A 142 52.84 7.11 -9.25
C PRO A 142 53.17 7.43 -10.71
N LEU A 143 54.45 7.51 -11.11
CA LEU A 143 54.86 7.60 -12.51
C LEU A 143 54.63 6.29 -13.30
N GLU A 144 54.78 5.13 -12.67
CA GLU A 144 54.60 3.83 -13.34
C GLU A 144 53.12 3.57 -13.69
N ASP A 145 52.20 4.14 -12.89
CA ASP A 145 50.75 4.05 -13.08
C ASP A 145 50.21 4.84 -14.30
N ASN A 146 51.01 5.75 -14.87
CA ASN A 146 50.67 6.56 -16.06
C ASN A 146 49.32 7.34 -15.95
N LEU A 147 49.11 8.04 -14.83
CA LEU A 147 47.96 8.92 -14.63
C LEU A 147 48.35 10.42 -14.66
N ASP A 148 48.25 11.04 -15.84
CA ASP A 148 48.22 12.50 -16.07
C ASP A 148 49.26 13.36 -15.30
N THR A 149 50.41 12.79 -14.91
CA THR A 149 51.56 13.56 -14.42
C THR A 149 52.26 14.22 -15.61
N ASP A 150 52.02 15.51 -15.79
CA ASP A 150 52.77 16.35 -16.72
C ASP A 150 54.27 16.21 -16.44
N GLU A 151 55.02 15.63 -17.39
CA GLU A 151 56.46 15.34 -17.26
C GLU A 151 57.29 16.61 -16.96
N ASN A 152 56.71 17.79 -17.15
CA ASN A 152 57.35 19.09 -16.94
C ASN A 152 57.16 19.70 -15.54
N ASP A 153 56.36 19.10 -14.63
CA ASP A 153 56.11 19.72 -13.32
C ASP A 153 57.30 19.49 -12.35
N ALA A 154 58.24 20.42 -12.38
CA ALA A 154 59.53 20.39 -11.66
C ALA A 154 59.43 20.27 -10.12
N LYS A 155 58.22 20.24 -9.55
CA LYS A 155 57.96 20.03 -8.12
C LYS A 155 58.01 18.55 -7.67
N ASN A 156 57.94 17.59 -8.58
CA ASN A 156 57.77 16.15 -8.26
C ASN A 156 58.93 15.25 -8.73
N SER A 157 60.17 15.74 -8.66
CA SER A 157 61.34 15.07 -9.25
C SER A 157 61.74 13.73 -8.62
N THR A 158 61.38 13.43 -7.36
CA THR A 158 61.75 12.17 -6.68
C THR A 158 60.54 11.29 -6.33
N LEU A 159 60.77 9.97 -6.32
CA LEU A 159 59.82 8.93 -5.90
C LEU A 159 59.14 9.27 -4.57
N GLU A 160 59.93 9.63 -3.56
CA GLU A 160 59.43 10.00 -2.24
C GLU A 160 58.54 11.24 -2.25
N LEU A 161 58.81 12.23 -3.11
CA LEU A 161 57.96 13.42 -3.22
C LEU A 161 56.61 13.08 -3.87
N ARG A 162 56.61 12.20 -4.88
CA ARG A 162 55.38 11.71 -5.52
C ARG A 162 54.52 10.89 -4.56
N ILE A 163 55.10 9.89 -3.89
CA ILE A 163 54.42 9.08 -2.87
C ILE A 163 53.89 9.97 -1.73
N ARG A 164 54.71 10.90 -1.23
CA ARG A 164 54.30 11.87 -0.19
C ARG A 164 53.15 12.75 -0.65
N THR A 165 53.09 13.12 -1.93
CA THR A 165 51.98 13.90 -2.50
C THR A 165 50.70 13.08 -2.62
N VAL A 166 50.75 11.86 -3.15
CA VAL A 166 49.55 11.00 -3.22
C VAL A 166 49.04 10.63 -1.81
N LYS A 167 49.94 10.27 -0.87
CA LYS A 167 49.54 10.02 0.54
C LYS A 167 49.02 11.27 1.27
N ARG A 168 49.38 12.49 0.85
CA ARG A 168 48.75 13.72 1.36
C ARG A 168 47.33 13.88 0.82
N ASN A 169 47.16 13.71 -0.49
CA ASN A 169 45.86 13.84 -1.14
C ASN A 169 44.86 12.78 -0.62
N LEU A 170 45.32 11.54 -0.37
CA LEU A 170 44.54 10.49 0.30
C LEU A 170 44.10 10.91 1.72
N LYS A 171 44.97 11.54 2.51
CA LYS A 171 44.58 12.08 3.83
C LYS A 171 43.57 13.22 3.70
N GLU A 172 43.78 14.15 2.77
CA GLU A 172 42.82 15.24 2.54
C GLU A 172 41.45 14.72 2.06
N LEU A 173 41.41 13.64 1.29
CA LEU A 173 40.17 12.99 0.86
C LEU A 173 39.49 12.24 2.02
N LEU A 174 40.26 11.49 2.82
CA LEU A 174 39.79 10.80 4.02
C LEU A 174 39.13 11.78 5.02
N GLU A 175 39.80 12.89 5.31
CA GLU A 175 39.26 13.93 6.22
C GLU A 175 38.01 14.59 5.63
N LYS A 176 37.95 14.82 4.31
CA LYS A 176 36.73 15.32 3.63
C LYS A 176 35.58 14.30 3.71
N ALA A 177 35.84 13.03 3.45
CA ALA A 177 34.85 11.96 3.52
C ALA A 177 34.27 11.82 4.93
N LYS A 178 35.13 11.75 5.95
CA LYS A 178 34.71 11.76 7.37
C LYS A 178 33.91 13.00 7.73
N THR A 179 34.36 14.18 7.30
CA THR A 179 33.64 15.45 7.55
C THR A 179 32.25 15.42 6.92
N GLN A 180 32.10 14.95 5.69
CA GLN A 180 30.79 14.86 5.01
C GLN A 180 29.89 13.79 5.63
N LYS A 181 30.42 12.59 5.94
CA LYS A 181 29.71 11.55 6.69
C LYS A 181 29.14 12.11 7.99
N LEU A 182 30.00 12.71 8.83
CA LEU A 182 29.60 13.32 10.10
C LEU A 182 28.58 14.45 9.90
N LYS A 183 28.76 15.28 8.87
CA LYS A 183 27.82 16.35 8.52
C LYS A 183 26.43 15.80 8.20
N MET A 184 26.32 14.73 7.41
CA MET A 184 25.05 14.09 7.07
C MET A 184 24.38 13.43 8.28
N VAL A 185 25.16 12.86 9.20
CA VAL A 185 24.66 12.32 10.47
C VAL A 185 24.11 13.43 11.38
N VAL A 186 24.83 14.56 11.47
CA VAL A 186 24.54 15.63 12.43
C VAL A 186 23.55 16.69 11.92
N GLU A 187 23.46 17.00 10.62
CA GLU A 187 22.64 18.12 10.12
C GLU A 187 21.21 17.72 9.74
N ASP A 188 20.23 18.54 10.14
CA ASP A 188 18.80 18.30 9.90
C ASP A 188 18.36 18.51 8.43
N HIS A 189 19.30 18.75 7.51
CA HIS A 189 19.05 19.14 6.12
C HIS A 189 18.17 18.18 5.29
N PRO A 190 18.21 16.84 5.44
CA PRO A 190 17.36 15.94 4.65
C PRO A 190 15.86 15.95 5.01
N PHE A 191 15.46 16.53 6.16
CA PHE A 191 14.08 16.40 6.65
C PHE A 191 13.04 17.21 5.84
N PRO A 192 13.29 18.46 5.39
CA PRO A 192 12.38 19.20 4.51
C PRO A 192 12.15 18.51 3.16
N GLU A 193 13.18 17.89 2.56
CA GLU A 193 13.03 17.07 1.36
C GLU A 193 12.19 15.81 1.64
N LEU A 194 12.54 15.04 2.67
CA LEU A 194 11.81 13.84 3.07
C LEU A 194 10.32 14.13 3.31
N LYS A 195 9.99 15.26 3.94
CA LYS A 195 8.60 15.71 4.14
C LYS A 195 7.85 15.99 2.83
N LYS A 196 8.53 16.56 1.83
CA LYS A 196 7.95 16.77 0.49
C LYS A 196 7.72 15.44 -0.21
N ASP A 197 8.65 14.50 -0.08
CA ASP A 197 8.57 13.17 -0.69
C ASP A 197 7.47 12.32 -0.04
N ILE A 198 7.37 12.29 1.29
CA ILE A 198 6.27 11.63 2.02
C ILE A 198 4.93 12.17 1.55
N LYS A 199 4.79 13.49 1.38
CA LYS A 199 3.55 14.07 0.86
C LYS A 199 3.27 13.61 -0.58
N ALA A 200 4.25 13.69 -1.48
CA ALA A 200 4.09 13.27 -2.88
C ALA A 200 3.72 11.77 -2.98
N ILE A 201 4.31 10.93 -2.14
CA ILE A 201 3.97 9.51 -1.99
C ILE A 201 2.52 9.32 -1.55
N GLN A 202 2.04 10.06 -0.54
CA GLN A 202 0.66 9.96 -0.07
C GLN A 202 -0.36 10.47 -1.11
N ASP A 203 -0.07 11.58 -1.79
CA ASP A 203 -0.90 12.11 -2.88
C ASP A 203 -0.99 11.08 -4.04
N LEU A 204 0.14 10.45 -4.41
CA LEU A 204 0.19 9.38 -5.42
C LEU A 204 -0.58 8.11 -4.98
N LYS A 205 -0.48 7.69 -3.71
CA LYS A 205 -1.28 6.57 -3.17
C LYS A 205 -2.77 6.83 -3.30
N ALA A 206 -3.23 8.07 -3.08
CA ALA A 206 -4.64 8.44 -3.23
C ALA A 206 -5.10 8.43 -4.70
N GLU A 207 -4.23 8.86 -5.62
CA GLU A 207 -4.49 8.80 -7.06
C GLU A 207 -4.63 7.35 -7.56
N ILE A 208 -3.66 6.48 -7.23
CA ILE A 208 -3.69 5.05 -7.60
C ILE A 208 -4.94 4.38 -7.01
N GLN A 209 -5.28 4.66 -5.74
CA GLN A 209 -6.49 4.14 -5.10
C GLN A 209 -7.75 4.55 -5.84
N THR A 210 -7.82 5.81 -6.29
CA THR A 210 -8.96 6.32 -7.07
C THR A 210 -9.06 5.60 -8.41
N ARG A 211 -7.95 5.45 -9.14
CA ARG A 211 -7.89 4.70 -10.41
C ARG A 211 -8.31 3.23 -10.24
N PHE A 212 -7.87 2.57 -9.16
CA PHE A 212 -8.28 1.20 -8.86
C PHE A 212 -9.77 1.10 -8.53
N ASN A 213 -10.29 1.98 -7.66
CA ASN A 213 -11.71 1.98 -7.30
C ASN A 213 -12.60 2.22 -8.53
N THR A 214 -12.24 3.15 -9.43
CA THR A 214 -12.93 3.35 -10.71
C THR A 214 -12.86 2.11 -11.60
N ALA A 215 -11.69 1.47 -11.73
CA ALA A 215 -11.54 0.24 -12.50
C ALA A 215 -12.41 -0.91 -11.94
N LYS A 216 -12.39 -1.12 -10.61
CA LYS A 216 -13.20 -2.13 -9.92
C LYS A 216 -14.70 -1.89 -10.11
N LEU A 217 -15.18 -0.67 -9.80
CA LEU A 217 -16.58 -0.29 -9.99
C LEU A 217 -17.01 -0.43 -11.46
N SER A 218 -16.18 -0.06 -12.43
CA SER A 218 -16.51 -0.22 -13.85
C SER A 218 -16.59 -1.68 -14.31
N PHE A 219 -15.88 -2.60 -13.65
CA PHE A 219 -15.97 -4.04 -13.92
C PHE A 219 -17.18 -4.68 -13.22
N GLU A 220 -17.47 -4.27 -11.99
CA GLU A 220 -18.60 -4.79 -11.20
C GLU A 220 -19.94 -4.29 -11.77
N LYS A 221 -20.11 -2.98 -12.01
CA LYS A 221 -21.34 -2.36 -12.54
C LYS A 221 -21.69 -2.70 -13.99
N MET A 222 -20.92 -3.55 -14.67
CA MET A 222 -21.30 -4.09 -16.00
C MET A 222 -22.63 -4.85 -16.01
N GLU A 223 -23.27 -5.13 -14.87
CA GLU A 223 -24.56 -5.83 -14.81
C GLU A 223 -25.80 -4.92 -14.87
N THR A 224 -25.69 -3.64 -14.53
CA THR A 224 -26.83 -2.72 -14.55
C THR A 224 -26.91 -1.94 -15.86
N PRO A 225 -28.05 -1.99 -16.58
CA PRO A 225 -28.41 -0.89 -17.47
C PRO A 225 -28.51 0.38 -16.61
N SER A 226 -27.84 1.45 -17.01
CA SER A 226 -28.32 2.79 -16.66
C SER A 226 -29.82 2.87 -16.99
N HIS A 227 -30.62 3.51 -16.12
CA HIS A 227 -32.07 3.72 -16.25
C HIS A 227 -32.56 3.65 -17.70
N LEU A 228 -33.67 2.92 -17.95
CA LEU A 228 -34.30 2.85 -19.28
C LEU A 228 -34.21 4.23 -19.94
N PRO A 229 -33.51 4.37 -21.08
CA PRO A 229 -33.31 5.67 -21.67
C PRO A 229 -34.68 6.29 -21.93
N PRO A 230 -34.86 7.61 -21.72
CA PRO A 230 -36.13 8.27 -22.01
C PRO A 230 -36.59 7.83 -23.39
N ILE A 231 -37.85 7.39 -23.50
CA ILE A 231 -38.37 6.84 -24.75
C ILE A 231 -38.41 7.99 -25.77
N ILE A 232 -37.34 8.11 -26.56
CA ILE A 232 -37.31 8.95 -27.76
C ILE A 232 -37.99 8.11 -28.84
N PRO A 233 -39.19 8.50 -29.31
CA PRO A 233 -40.07 7.62 -30.09
C PRO A 233 -39.66 7.58 -31.57
N ASP A 234 -38.49 6.99 -31.86
CA ASP A 234 -37.90 7.03 -33.21
C ASP A 234 -37.20 5.71 -33.65
N ARG A 235 -37.45 4.59 -32.92
CA ARG A 235 -37.02 3.23 -33.34
C ARG A 235 -38.00 2.13 -32.91
N LEU A 236 -38.90 1.76 -33.81
CA LEU A 236 -39.86 0.64 -33.65
C LEU A 236 -39.18 -0.66 -33.16
N ASN A 237 -38.00 -0.97 -33.71
CA ASN A 237 -37.23 -2.19 -33.42
C ASN A 237 -36.80 -2.35 -31.95
N ASN A 238 -36.80 -1.27 -31.15
CA ASN A 238 -36.48 -1.37 -29.72
C ASN A 238 -37.68 -1.83 -28.89
N LEU A 239 -38.91 -1.50 -29.31
CA LEU A 239 -40.12 -1.83 -28.56
C LEU A 239 -40.41 -3.34 -28.61
N GLU A 240 -40.32 -3.95 -29.80
CA GLU A 240 -40.47 -5.39 -30.01
C GLU A 240 -39.46 -6.20 -29.18
N MET A 241 -38.20 -5.77 -29.13
CA MET A 241 -37.16 -6.38 -28.28
C MET A 241 -37.47 -6.24 -26.78
N VAL A 242 -38.03 -5.11 -26.34
CA VAL A 242 -38.39 -4.90 -24.93
C VAL A 242 -39.61 -5.77 -24.56
N MET A 243 -40.66 -5.77 -25.39
CA MET A 243 -41.84 -6.63 -25.20
C MET A 243 -41.46 -8.12 -25.18
N SER A 244 -40.60 -8.57 -26.10
CA SER A 244 -40.08 -9.95 -26.11
C SER A 244 -39.32 -10.31 -24.82
N LYS A 245 -38.53 -9.40 -24.26
CA LYS A 245 -37.84 -9.62 -22.98
C LYS A 245 -38.79 -9.68 -21.79
N VAL A 246 -39.75 -8.76 -21.70
CA VAL A 246 -40.77 -8.74 -20.63
C VAL A 246 -41.61 -10.02 -20.69
N ASN A 247 -42.02 -10.44 -21.90
CA ASN A 247 -42.75 -11.68 -22.15
C ASN A 247 -41.93 -12.92 -21.71
N MET A 248 -40.63 -12.98 -22.02
CA MET A 248 -39.76 -14.08 -21.57
C MET A 248 -39.59 -14.11 -20.05
N VAL A 249 -39.40 -12.96 -19.39
CA VAL A 249 -39.32 -12.88 -17.91
C VAL A 249 -40.62 -13.39 -17.28
N TRP A 250 -41.78 -12.97 -17.79
CA TRP A 250 -43.09 -13.42 -17.33
C TRP A 250 -43.28 -14.94 -17.51
N ARG A 251 -43.00 -15.47 -18.71
CA ARG A 251 -43.07 -16.91 -19.00
C ARG A 251 -42.12 -17.73 -18.12
N ALA A 252 -40.92 -17.21 -17.82
CA ALA A 252 -39.97 -17.85 -16.92
C ALA A 252 -40.49 -17.87 -15.46
N SER A 253 -41.08 -16.78 -14.96
CA SER A 253 -41.71 -16.75 -13.63
C SER A 253 -42.87 -17.74 -13.52
N ALA A 254 -43.77 -17.78 -14.51
CA ALA A 254 -44.91 -18.71 -14.53
C ALA A 254 -44.44 -20.18 -14.58
N TYR A 255 -43.49 -20.50 -15.45
CA TYR A 255 -42.92 -21.86 -15.52
C TYR A 255 -42.23 -22.27 -14.22
N TRP A 256 -41.48 -21.35 -13.59
CA TRP A 256 -40.81 -21.59 -12.31
C TRP A 256 -41.79 -21.91 -11.18
N ASN A 257 -42.91 -21.19 -11.11
CA ASN A 257 -43.91 -21.36 -10.06
C ASN A 257 -44.81 -22.58 -10.32
N ASP A 258 -45.37 -22.67 -11.53
CA ASP A 258 -46.51 -23.54 -11.82
C ASP A 258 -46.10 -24.92 -12.37
N THR A 259 -44.85 -25.06 -12.85
CA THR A 259 -44.41 -26.27 -13.59
C THR A 259 -43.10 -26.89 -13.06
N MET A 260 -42.14 -26.12 -12.55
CA MET A 260 -40.89 -26.67 -12.01
C MET A 260 -41.04 -27.27 -10.60
N SER A 261 -40.67 -28.55 -10.42
CA SER A 261 -40.54 -29.15 -9.09
C SER A 261 -39.32 -28.63 -8.32
N MET A 262 -39.30 -28.82 -7.01
CA MET A 262 -38.15 -28.44 -6.16
C MET A 262 -36.85 -29.12 -6.60
N GLU A 263 -36.92 -30.36 -7.05
CA GLU A 263 -35.78 -31.12 -7.58
C GLU A 263 -35.27 -30.50 -8.88
N ALA A 264 -36.18 -30.09 -9.78
CA ALA A 264 -35.81 -29.38 -11.02
C ALA A 264 -35.15 -28.02 -10.74
N LYS A 265 -35.66 -27.26 -9.75
CA LYS A 265 -35.05 -26.00 -9.28
C LYS A 265 -33.64 -26.23 -8.70
N LYS A 266 -33.45 -27.29 -7.91
CA LYS A 266 -32.14 -27.67 -7.34
C LYS A 266 -31.15 -28.17 -8.39
N GLU A 267 -31.61 -28.91 -9.40
CA GLU A 267 -30.75 -29.34 -10.52
C GLU A 267 -30.27 -28.13 -11.36
N LEU A 268 -31.12 -27.12 -11.59
CA LEU A 268 -30.70 -25.88 -12.26
C LEU A 268 -29.64 -25.09 -11.48
N LEU A 269 -29.64 -25.18 -10.15
CA LEU A 269 -28.59 -24.62 -9.27
C LEU A 269 -27.31 -25.47 -9.22
N SER A 270 -27.28 -26.63 -9.89
CA SER A 270 -26.21 -27.63 -9.83
C SER A 270 -25.59 -27.83 -11.22
N VAL A 271 -24.65 -26.97 -11.61
CA VAL A 271 -24.14 -26.90 -12.99
C VAL A 271 -22.92 -27.78 -13.22
N GLY A 272 -23.00 -28.72 -14.18
CA GLY A 272 -21.86 -29.52 -14.63
C GLY A 272 -20.79 -28.69 -15.37
N ILE A 273 -19.51 -28.91 -15.04
CA ILE A 273 -18.39 -28.19 -15.69
C ILE A 273 -18.28 -28.56 -17.18
N GLU A 274 -18.59 -29.81 -17.55
CA GLU A 274 -18.58 -30.26 -18.94
C GLU A 274 -19.73 -29.64 -19.75
N ASP A 275 -20.92 -29.49 -19.15
CA ASP A 275 -22.07 -28.83 -19.76
C ASP A 275 -21.80 -27.34 -19.97
N LEU A 276 -21.23 -26.68 -18.96
CA LEU A 276 -20.82 -25.28 -19.00
C LEU A 276 -19.77 -25.02 -20.11
N ASN A 277 -18.76 -25.90 -20.21
CA ASN A 277 -17.79 -25.86 -21.32
C ASN A 277 -18.46 -26.07 -22.69
N SER A 278 -19.39 -27.02 -22.78
CA SER A 278 -20.12 -27.35 -24.02
C SER A 278 -21.03 -26.21 -24.47
N HIS A 279 -21.67 -25.50 -23.54
CA HIS A 279 -22.43 -24.29 -23.80
C HIS A 279 -21.56 -23.19 -24.44
N PHE A 280 -20.39 -22.89 -23.85
CA PHE A 280 -19.52 -21.83 -24.37
C PHE A 280 -18.83 -22.20 -25.70
N ASN A 281 -18.59 -23.48 -25.98
CA ASN A 281 -18.02 -23.94 -27.27
C ASN A 281 -18.87 -23.53 -28.50
N LYS A 282 -20.15 -23.19 -28.31
CA LYS A 282 -21.00 -22.60 -29.36
C LYS A 282 -20.46 -21.25 -29.87
N ASN A 283 -19.66 -20.53 -29.06
CA ASN A 283 -19.08 -19.21 -29.37
C ASN A 283 -17.55 -19.25 -29.59
N LYS A 284 -17.12 -19.60 -30.81
CA LYS A 284 -15.72 -19.90 -31.20
C LYS A 284 -14.63 -18.91 -30.71
N GLY A 285 -14.92 -17.62 -30.64
CA GLY A 285 -13.91 -16.59 -30.31
C GLY A 285 -13.63 -16.38 -28.82
N LEU A 286 -14.49 -16.87 -27.93
CA LEU A 286 -14.41 -16.63 -26.48
C LEU A 286 -14.50 -17.89 -25.63
N ALA A 287 -14.96 -19.02 -26.20
CA ALA A 287 -14.99 -20.34 -25.57
C ALA A 287 -13.65 -20.69 -24.88
N ALA A 288 -12.53 -20.47 -25.58
CA ALA A 288 -11.20 -20.75 -25.05
C ALA A 288 -10.89 -19.98 -23.75
N LYS A 289 -11.27 -18.70 -23.67
CA LYS A 289 -11.05 -17.86 -22.47
C LYS A 289 -11.98 -18.20 -21.32
N ALA A 290 -13.24 -18.53 -21.61
CA ALA A 290 -14.18 -19.02 -20.60
C ALA A 290 -13.67 -20.33 -19.99
N LYS A 291 -13.22 -21.26 -20.83
CA LYS A 291 -12.62 -22.53 -20.42
C LYS A 291 -11.34 -22.34 -19.61
N GLU A 292 -10.42 -21.48 -20.06
CA GLU A 292 -9.20 -21.11 -19.35
C GLU A 292 -9.51 -20.62 -17.93
N VAL A 293 -10.41 -19.64 -17.79
CA VAL A 293 -10.80 -19.08 -16.49
C VAL A 293 -11.49 -20.12 -15.59
N LEU A 294 -12.33 -21.00 -16.14
CA LEU A 294 -12.99 -22.07 -15.38
C LEU A 294 -11.99 -23.11 -14.88
N VAL A 295 -11.04 -23.55 -15.70
CA VAL A 295 -9.95 -24.46 -15.29
C VAL A 295 -9.10 -23.80 -14.20
N GLU A 296 -8.71 -22.54 -14.39
CA GLU A 296 -7.93 -21.74 -13.44
C GLU A 296 -8.61 -21.65 -12.05
N ALA A 297 -9.93 -21.40 -12.04
CA ALA A 297 -10.73 -21.35 -10.82
C ALA A 297 -10.84 -22.71 -10.14
N VAL A 298 -11.11 -23.79 -10.90
CA VAL A 298 -11.24 -25.17 -10.38
C VAL A 298 -9.91 -25.64 -9.77
N GLU A 299 -8.78 -25.38 -10.43
CA GLU A 299 -7.44 -25.73 -9.93
C GLU A 299 -7.10 -24.98 -8.64
N CYS A 300 -7.40 -23.67 -8.58
CA CYS A 300 -7.25 -22.88 -7.36
C CYS A 300 -8.06 -23.49 -6.20
N LEU A 301 -9.37 -23.68 -6.40
CA LEU A 301 -10.29 -24.12 -5.35
C LEU A 301 -10.00 -25.54 -4.84
N LYS A 302 -9.49 -26.43 -5.69
CA LYS A 302 -9.01 -27.78 -5.28
C LYS A 302 -7.90 -27.71 -4.23
N VAL A 303 -7.04 -26.68 -4.30
CA VAL A 303 -5.91 -26.51 -3.37
C VAL A 303 -6.30 -25.64 -2.17
N THR A 304 -7.01 -24.53 -2.39
CA THR A 304 -7.23 -23.49 -1.37
C THR A 304 -8.54 -23.61 -0.60
N LYS A 305 -9.57 -24.23 -1.21
CA LYS A 305 -10.98 -24.08 -0.81
C LYS A 305 -11.45 -22.62 -0.72
N ASN A 306 -10.77 -21.71 -1.42
CA ASN A 306 -11.02 -20.27 -1.44
C ASN A 306 -11.14 -19.76 -2.89
N TRP A 307 -12.11 -18.89 -3.13
CA TRP A 307 -12.32 -18.24 -4.44
C TRP A 307 -11.34 -17.11 -4.73
N LYS A 308 -10.63 -16.62 -3.69
CA LYS A 308 -9.61 -15.59 -3.79
C LYS A 308 -8.22 -16.15 -4.08
N PHE A 309 -7.48 -15.45 -4.93
CA PHE A 309 -6.06 -15.69 -5.20
C PHE A 309 -5.32 -14.35 -5.34
N TRP A 310 -4.00 -14.38 -5.22
CA TRP A 310 -3.13 -13.22 -5.33
C TRP A 310 -2.15 -13.41 -6.49
N GLU A 311 -1.92 -12.39 -7.33
CA GLU A 311 -0.92 -12.43 -8.41
C GLU A 311 0.19 -11.40 -8.18
N CYS A 312 1.45 -11.83 -8.15
CA CYS A 312 2.61 -10.94 -8.04
C CYS A 312 2.67 -9.98 -9.24
N CYS A 313 2.60 -8.67 -8.95
CA CYS A 313 2.59 -7.63 -9.97
C CYS A 313 3.88 -7.60 -10.82
N ARG A 314 5.02 -8.03 -10.24
CA ARG A 314 6.34 -8.11 -10.89
C ARG A 314 6.47 -9.29 -11.86
N CYS A 315 6.32 -10.53 -11.36
CA CYS A 315 6.63 -11.75 -12.12
C CYS A 315 5.39 -12.49 -12.67
N GLY A 316 4.19 -12.23 -12.12
CA GLY A 316 2.96 -12.97 -12.46
C GLY A 316 2.77 -14.30 -11.73
N GLU A 317 3.65 -14.66 -10.79
CA GLU A 317 3.47 -15.83 -9.93
C GLU A 317 2.23 -15.68 -9.04
N ARG A 318 1.56 -16.80 -8.74
CA ARG A 318 0.27 -16.83 -8.05
C ARG A 318 0.38 -17.45 -6.67
N PHE A 319 -0.35 -16.86 -5.73
CA PHE A 319 -0.32 -17.20 -4.31
C PHE A 319 -1.73 -17.43 -3.77
N LEU A 320 -1.82 -18.25 -2.74
CA LEU A 320 -3.06 -18.80 -2.18
C LEU A 320 -3.54 -18.04 -0.93
N ASN A 321 -2.67 -17.20 -0.39
CA ASN A 321 -2.90 -16.27 0.70
C ASN A 321 -1.98 -15.04 0.48
N TRP A 322 -2.27 -13.97 1.21
CA TRP A 322 -1.51 -12.72 1.14
C TRP A 322 -0.08 -12.89 1.69
N GLU A 323 0.08 -13.61 2.80
CA GLU A 323 1.34 -13.77 3.51
C GLU A 323 2.44 -14.33 2.61
N SER A 324 2.15 -15.41 1.87
CA SER A 324 3.08 -16.03 0.92
C SER A 324 3.41 -15.10 -0.27
N GLN A 325 2.46 -14.28 -0.72
CA GLN A 325 2.74 -13.26 -1.74
C GLN A 325 3.68 -12.18 -1.19
N LYS A 326 3.42 -11.73 0.04
CA LYS A 326 4.21 -10.71 0.71
C LYS A 326 5.65 -11.19 0.94
N GLU A 327 5.83 -12.41 1.46
CA GLU A 327 7.13 -13.06 1.60
C GLU A 327 7.87 -13.17 0.27
N HIS A 328 7.21 -13.60 -0.81
CA HIS A 328 7.80 -13.61 -2.14
C HIS A 328 8.26 -12.20 -2.59
N LEU A 329 7.43 -11.17 -2.40
CA LEU A 329 7.78 -9.79 -2.74
C LEU A 329 8.95 -9.25 -1.90
N GLU A 330 8.98 -9.57 -0.61
CA GLU A 330 10.06 -9.21 0.32
C GLU A 330 11.38 -9.92 -0.08
N TYR A 331 11.42 -11.25 -0.15
CA TYR A 331 12.67 -11.99 -0.37
C TYR A 331 13.16 -12.02 -1.83
N VAL A 332 12.27 -12.00 -2.83
CA VAL A 332 12.65 -12.18 -4.25
C VAL A 332 12.76 -10.84 -5.00
N HIS A 333 12.10 -9.79 -4.53
CA HIS A 333 11.95 -8.53 -5.30
C HIS A 333 12.32 -7.24 -4.55
N LEU A 334 12.37 -7.24 -3.21
CA LEU A 334 12.68 -6.05 -2.41
C LEU A 334 14.04 -6.17 -1.68
N GLY A 335 14.28 -7.28 -1.00
CA GLY A 335 15.34 -7.46 -0.01
C GLY A 335 14.83 -7.25 1.42
N THR A 336 15.68 -7.59 2.40
CA THR A 336 15.44 -7.36 3.84
C THR A 336 16.45 -6.35 4.38
N LEU A 337 16.16 -5.73 5.53
CA LEU A 337 17.18 -4.97 6.26
C LEU A 337 18.23 -5.94 6.81
N SER A 338 19.44 -5.44 7.09
CA SER A 338 20.46 -6.21 7.81
C SER A 338 20.10 -6.35 9.29
N GLU A 339 20.65 -7.37 9.97
CA GLU A 339 20.45 -7.58 11.41
C GLU A 339 20.86 -6.34 12.24
N GLU A 340 21.93 -5.65 11.82
CA GLU A 340 22.38 -4.38 12.40
C GLU A 340 21.31 -3.30 12.30
N LEU A 341 20.66 -3.15 11.14
CA LEU A 341 19.62 -2.13 10.92
C LEU A 341 18.31 -2.48 11.63
N HIS A 342 17.98 -3.77 11.77
CA HIS A 342 16.90 -4.20 12.65
C HIS A 342 17.19 -3.89 14.12
N SER A 343 18.45 -3.99 14.58
CA SER A 343 18.82 -3.69 15.98
C SER A 343 18.60 -2.22 16.37
N VAL A 344 18.57 -1.31 15.39
CA VAL A 344 18.29 0.12 15.60
C VAL A 344 16.84 0.50 15.30
N GLU A 345 15.92 -0.45 15.11
CA GLU A 345 14.50 -0.10 14.98
C GLU A 345 13.95 0.56 16.28
N PRO A 346 13.04 1.55 16.19
CA PRO A 346 12.52 2.22 17.37
C PRO A 346 11.53 1.37 18.17
N GLU A 347 11.72 1.31 19.49
CA GLU A 347 10.75 0.75 20.42
C GLU A 347 9.47 1.61 20.44
N SER A 348 8.31 0.99 20.14
CA SER A 348 7.00 1.65 20.20
C SER A 348 6.44 1.72 21.61
N MET A 349 5.71 2.79 21.93
CA MET A 349 5.03 2.93 23.23
C MET A 349 3.82 1.99 23.35
N THR A 350 4.06 0.82 23.96
CA THR A 350 3.04 -0.22 24.20
C THR A 350 2.46 -0.21 25.62
N HIS A 351 2.97 0.63 26.54
CA HIS A 351 2.48 0.67 27.91
C HIS A 351 1.02 1.14 27.99
N ILE A 352 0.12 0.21 28.32
CA ILE A 352 -1.34 0.43 28.42
C ILE A 352 -1.67 1.63 29.32
N SER A 353 -0.97 1.80 30.46
CA SER A 353 -1.18 2.93 31.38
C SER A 353 -0.91 4.29 30.74
N VAL A 354 0.11 4.40 29.87
CA VAL A 354 0.44 5.64 29.14
C VAL A 354 -0.65 5.92 28.09
N GLN A 355 -1.07 4.89 27.35
CA GLN A 355 -2.11 5.01 26.33
C GLN A 355 -3.46 5.42 26.92
N GLN A 356 -3.90 4.76 28.00
CA GLN A 356 -5.12 5.11 28.74
C GLN A 356 -5.06 6.55 29.29
N THR A 357 -3.92 6.96 29.86
CA THR A 357 -3.76 8.34 30.38
C THR A 357 -3.94 9.39 29.28
N ILE A 358 -3.39 9.18 28.08
CA ILE A 358 -3.48 10.14 26.96
C ILE A 358 -4.89 10.16 26.35
N ASN A 359 -5.52 8.99 26.22
CA ASN A 359 -6.82 8.83 25.54
C ASN A 359 -8.02 9.20 26.43
N SER A 360 -7.95 8.86 27.72
CA SER A 360 -9.11 8.91 28.64
C SER A 360 -8.84 9.63 29.96
N GLY A 361 -7.60 9.99 30.26
CA GLY A 361 -7.27 10.72 31.49
C GLY A 361 -7.81 12.16 31.50
N ASN A 362 -7.93 12.73 32.69
CA ASN A 362 -8.25 14.15 32.89
C ASN A 362 -6.96 15.01 32.77
N TRP A 363 -6.98 15.97 31.83
CA TRP A 363 -5.83 16.83 31.44
C TRP A 363 -6.06 18.31 31.80
N ASN A 364 -6.83 18.59 32.84
CA ASN A 364 -7.03 19.95 33.34
C ASN A 364 -5.77 20.50 34.07
N PRO A 365 -5.49 21.81 34.05
CA PRO A 365 -4.37 22.40 34.77
C PRO A 365 -4.52 22.23 36.28
N VAL A 366 -3.49 21.71 36.95
CA VAL A 366 -3.50 21.53 38.41
C VAL A 366 -3.22 22.86 39.12
N ASP A 367 -3.93 23.09 40.23
CA ASP A 367 -3.58 24.10 41.23
C ASP A 367 -2.40 23.61 42.05
N MET A 368 -1.21 24.17 41.80
CA MET A 368 0.02 23.76 42.47
C MET A 368 -0.02 24.02 43.99
N LEU A 369 -0.73 25.05 44.46
CA LEU A 369 -0.78 25.39 45.89
C LEU A 369 -1.73 24.44 46.63
N ALA A 370 -2.90 24.16 46.06
CA ALA A 370 -3.82 23.18 46.62
C ALA A 370 -3.25 21.75 46.54
N ALA A 371 -2.56 21.40 45.46
CA ALA A 371 -1.90 20.10 45.30
C ALA A 371 -0.73 19.92 46.29
N ALA A 372 0.13 20.93 46.47
CA ALA A 372 1.21 20.87 47.45
C ALA A 372 0.67 20.69 48.88
N LYS A 373 -0.42 21.40 49.23
CA LYS A 373 -1.09 21.24 50.52
C LYS A 373 -1.68 19.84 50.70
N LEU A 374 -2.40 19.31 49.70
CA LEU A 374 -2.91 17.94 49.71
C LEU A 374 -1.80 16.92 49.96
N ILE A 375 -0.65 17.09 49.30
CA ILE A 375 0.50 16.21 49.45
C ILE A 375 1.14 16.32 50.85
N GLU A 376 1.21 17.52 51.41
CA GLU A 376 1.67 17.72 52.79
C GLU A 376 0.72 17.05 53.80
N ASP A 377 -0.59 17.23 53.62
CA ASP A 377 -1.63 16.63 54.47
C ASP A 377 -1.61 15.09 54.36
N LEU A 378 -1.42 14.53 53.16
CA LEU A 378 -1.24 13.08 52.93
C LEU A 378 0.04 12.54 53.59
N SER A 379 1.16 13.27 53.51
CA SER A 379 2.44 12.84 54.10
C SER A 379 2.44 12.76 55.63
N ARG A 380 1.42 13.30 56.29
CA ARG A 380 1.24 13.29 57.74
C ARG A 380 0.34 12.15 58.24
N ASN A 381 -0.34 11.44 57.32
CA ASN A 381 -1.28 10.37 57.64
C ASN A 381 -0.64 8.99 57.34
N GLU A 382 0.09 8.44 58.30
CA GLU A 382 0.80 7.14 58.16
C GLU A 382 -0.12 5.89 58.12
N SER A 383 -1.44 6.06 58.23
CA SER A 383 -2.41 4.95 58.11
C SER A 383 -2.76 4.70 56.64
N GLY A 384 -1.95 3.88 55.97
CA GLY A 384 -2.15 3.58 54.55
C GLY A 384 -3.33 2.65 54.27
N ASP A 385 -4.10 3.01 53.24
CA ASP A 385 -4.72 2.04 52.34
C ASP A 385 -4.44 2.49 50.88
N LEU A 386 -3.78 1.62 50.10
CA LEU A 386 -3.33 1.96 48.75
C LEU A 386 -4.48 2.16 47.76
N GLU A 387 -5.66 1.59 48.04
CA GLU A 387 -6.85 1.74 47.22
C GLU A 387 -7.53 3.11 47.39
N GLU A 388 -7.47 3.70 48.59
CA GLU A 388 -8.05 5.03 48.86
C GLU A 388 -7.28 6.13 48.11
N LEU A 389 -5.95 5.98 47.98
CA LEU A 389 -5.08 6.90 47.22
C LEU A 389 -5.33 6.87 45.71
N VAL A 390 -5.77 5.73 45.15
CA VAL A 390 -6.10 5.63 43.70
C VAL A 390 -7.36 6.42 43.37
N VAL A 391 -8.34 6.50 44.29
CA VAL A 391 -9.56 7.31 44.12
C VAL A 391 -9.26 8.82 44.16
N TYR A 392 -8.26 9.25 44.93
CA TYR A 392 -7.80 10.63 44.94
C TYR A 392 -6.99 11.04 43.69
N LEU A 393 -6.31 10.08 43.04
CA LEU A 393 -5.47 10.34 41.85
C LEU A 393 -6.24 10.86 40.63
N ASP A 394 -7.55 10.67 40.56
CA ASP A 394 -8.39 11.29 39.52
C ASP A 394 -8.94 12.68 39.87
N ASN A 395 -8.95 13.01 41.17
CA ASN A 395 -9.56 14.21 41.74
C ASN A 395 -8.53 15.24 42.22
N TRP A 396 -7.49 15.49 41.42
CA TRP A 396 -6.57 16.61 41.67
C TRP A 396 -7.32 17.95 41.71
N PRO A 397 -6.86 18.94 42.50
CA PRO A 397 -7.44 20.27 42.48
C PRO A 397 -7.09 20.95 41.15
N TYR A 398 -8.09 21.18 40.31
CA TYR A 398 -7.93 21.82 39.01
C TYR A 398 -8.26 23.32 39.07
N PHE A 399 -7.57 24.13 38.25
CA PHE A 399 -7.77 25.58 38.20
C PHE A 399 -7.86 26.07 36.74
N GLU A 400 -8.91 26.82 36.42
CA GLU A 400 -9.13 27.38 35.08
C GLU A 400 -8.22 28.59 34.81
N ILE A 401 -6.96 28.31 34.43
CA ILE A 401 -6.12 29.29 33.72
C ILE A 401 -6.22 28.94 32.23
N GLU A 402 -6.96 29.76 31.49
CA GLU A 402 -7.33 29.56 30.08
C GLU A 402 -6.11 29.23 29.19
N ASN A 403 -4.99 29.95 29.35
CA ASN A 403 -3.74 29.69 28.63
C ASN A 403 -3.16 28.29 28.90
N ARG A 404 -3.06 27.87 30.17
CA ARG A 404 -2.51 26.55 30.53
C ARG A 404 -3.42 25.44 29.99
N TYR A 405 -4.74 25.59 30.14
CA TYR A 405 -5.73 24.66 29.62
C TYR A 405 -5.57 24.43 28.11
N ILE A 406 -5.49 25.52 27.34
CA ILE A 406 -5.28 25.48 25.88
C ILE A 406 -3.97 24.78 25.52
N MET A 407 -2.88 25.03 26.24
CA MET A 407 -1.58 24.38 25.96
C MET A 407 -1.60 22.89 26.29
N ILE A 408 -2.11 22.50 27.45
CA ILE A 408 -2.16 21.11 27.91
C ILE A 408 -3.00 20.25 26.95
N HIS A 409 -4.20 20.72 26.54
CA HIS A 409 -5.00 19.97 25.57
C HIS A 409 -4.43 19.97 24.15
N LYS A 410 -3.68 21.01 23.72
CA LYS A 410 -2.92 20.97 22.47
C LYS A 410 -1.83 19.88 22.51
N ILE A 411 -1.10 19.77 23.62
CA ILE A 411 -0.12 18.70 23.85
C ILE A 411 -0.81 17.33 23.83
N GLN A 412 -1.88 17.15 24.61
CA GLN A 412 -2.65 15.89 24.65
C GLN A 412 -3.10 15.45 23.26
N ARG A 413 -3.63 16.36 22.45
CA ARG A 413 -4.09 16.07 21.07
C ARG A 413 -2.95 15.60 20.17
N ILE A 414 -1.77 16.21 20.26
CA ILE A 414 -0.58 15.78 19.49
C ILE A 414 -0.15 14.38 19.93
N LEU A 415 -0.06 14.13 21.24
CA LEU A 415 0.32 12.82 21.78
C LEU A 415 -0.69 11.72 21.39
N ARG A 416 -1.99 12.04 21.39
CA ARG A 416 -3.07 11.14 20.96
C ARG A 416 -2.95 10.78 19.49
N MET A 417 -2.71 11.75 18.60
CA MET A 417 -2.48 11.47 17.18
C MET A 417 -1.33 10.47 16.98
N TYR A 418 -0.20 10.62 17.70
CA TYR A 418 0.92 9.68 17.61
C TYR A 418 0.55 8.25 18.07
N LEU A 419 -0.35 8.11 19.05
CA LEU A 419 -0.89 6.79 19.44
C LEU A 419 -1.83 6.21 18.38
N GLU A 420 -2.73 7.03 17.81
CA GLU A 420 -3.71 6.62 16.79
C GLU A 420 -3.01 6.04 15.55
N ILE A 421 -1.92 6.68 15.08
CA ILE A 421 -1.09 6.15 13.98
C ILE A 421 0.00 5.17 14.43
N ARG A 422 0.04 4.78 15.71
CA ARG A 422 1.04 3.86 16.30
C ARG A 422 2.51 4.31 16.11
N CYS A 423 2.75 5.60 15.89
CA CYS A 423 4.07 6.20 15.69
C CYS A 423 4.56 6.97 16.94
N PHE A 424 4.27 6.47 18.14
CA PHE A 424 4.74 7.07 19.40
C PHE A 424 6.01 6.36 19.87
N PRO A 425 7.20 6.98 19.79
CA PRO A 425 8.44 6.33 20.22
C PRO A 425 8.57 6.26 21.75
N MET A 426 9.15 5.17 22.25
CA MET A 426 9.51 5.07 23.67
C MET A 426 10.58 6.11 24.07
N SER A 427 11.45 6.49 23.14
CA SER A 427 12.44 7.57 23.34
C SER A 427 11.78 8.94 23.54
N LEU A 428 10.67 9.23 22.84
CA LEU A 428 9.88 10.45 23.03
C LEU A 428 9.29 10.52 24.45
N PHE A 429 8.77 9.40 24.97
CA PHE A 429 8.34 9.33 26.36
C PHE A 429 9.51 9.58 27.32
N ARG A 430 10.65 8.91 27.12
CA ARG A 430 11.85 9.07 27.98
C ARG A 430 12.34 10.52 28.02
N ILE A 431 12.43 11.22 26.88
CA ILE A 431 12.90 12.62 26.85
C ILE A 431 11.89 13.59 27.47
N LEU A 432 10.59 13.41 27.20
CA LEU A 432 9.52 14.22 27.83
C LEU A 432 9.54 14.03 29.34
N MET A 433 9.54 12.77 29.81
CA MET A 433 9.58 12.47 31.24
C MET A 433 10.84 13.02 31.91
N SER A 434 12.02 12.88 31.30
CA SER A 434 13.27 13.46 31.82
C SER A 434 13.16 14.98 32.00
N ASN A 435 12.67 15.69 30.98
CA ASN A 435 12.50 17.14 31.04
C ASN A 435 11.47 17.57 32.11
N ILE A 436 10.32 16.87 32.20
CA ILE A 436 9.28 17.15 33.19
C ILE A 436 9.81 16.89 34.61
N MET A 437 10.50 15.78 34.85
CA MET A 437 11.05 15.45 36.16
C MET A 437 12.12 16.45 36.60
N VAL A 438 12.99 16.91 35.69
CA VAL A 438 13.99 17.95 36.01
C VAL A 438 13.31 19.24 36.49
N VAL A 439 12.24 19.69 35.83
CA VAL A 439 11.47 20.87 36.29
C VAL A 439 10.87 20.64 37.67
N LEU A 440 10.14 19.53 37.86
CA LEU A 440 9.43 19.25 39.12
C LEU A 440 10.40 19.06 40.30
N GLU A 441 11.58 18.47 40.09
CA GLU A 441 12.62 18.34 41.10
C GLU A 441 13.36 19.66 41.40
N VAL A 442 13.73 20.43 40.37
CA VAL A 442 14.51 21.68 40.55
C VAL A 442 13.67 22.79 41.17
N GLU A 443 12.40 22.90 40.77
CA GLU A 443 11.47 23.86 41.36
C GLU A 443 10.84 23.38 42.68
N ASN A 444 11.17 22.16 43.12
CA ASN A 444 10.66 21.52 44.35
C ASN A 444 9.12 21.56 44.46
N ILE A 445 8.43 21.41 43.32
CA ILE A 445 6.96 21.44 43.23
C ILE A 445 6.37 20.21 43.93
N LEU A 446 7.06 19.07 43.84
CA LEU A 446 6.64 17.79 44.40
C LEU A 446 7.81 17.12 45.13
N PRO A 447 7.63 16.60 46.37
CA PRO A 447 8.67 15.86 47.07
C PRO A 447 9.14 14.61 46.31
N LYS A 448 10.44 14.30 46.36
CA LYS A 448 11.01 13.11 45.69
C LYS A 448 10.38 11.76 46.07
N PRO A 449 9.93 11.50 47.32
CA PRO A 449 9.18 10.29 47.65
C PRO A 449 7.87 10.21 46.86
N VAL A 450 7.12 11.32 46.83
CA VAL A 450 5.82 11.45 46.15
C VAL A 450 5.96 11.20 44.64
N LEU A 451 6.99 11.76 44.00
CA LEU A 451 7.29 11.49 42.58
C LEU A 451 7.56 10.00 42.28
N LYS A 452 8.14 9.26 43.23
CA LYS A 452 8.46 7.82 43.11
C LYS A 452 7.30 6.88 43.49
N GLU A 453 6.42 7.31 44.38
CA GLU A 453 5.37 6.49 44.96
C GLU A 453 4.09 6.55 44.10
N TYR A 454 3.65 7.76 43.69
CA TYR A 454 2.38 7.99 43.00
C TYR A 454 2.44 7.82 41.47
N CYS A 455 3.29 6.91 40.97
CA CYS A 455 3.40 6.52 39.55
C CYS A 455 3.59 7.66 38.52
N MET A 456 3.96 8.88 38.93
CA MET A 456 4.19 10.01 38.01
C MET A 456 5.35 9.78 37.03
N TYR A 457 6.29 8.89 37.37
CA TYR A 457 7.35 8.41 36.46
C TYR A 457 6.85 7.47 35.34
N ARG A 458 5.59 7.00 35.39
CA ARG A 458 4.99 6.05 34.42
C ARG A 458 3.91 6.66 33.53
N THR A 459 3.57 7.95 33.68
CA THR A 459 2.50 8.60 32.91
C THR A 459 2.85 10.05 32.57
N LEU A 460 2.32 10.55 31.44
CA LEU A 460 2.49 11.96 31.04
C LEU A 460 1.51 12.92 31.75
N ARG A 461 0.71 12.45 32.73
CA ARG A 461 -0.23 13.29 33.49
C ARG A 461 0.47 14.42 34.24
N SER A 462 1.74 14.21 34.60
CA SER A 462 2.65 15.19 35.21
C SER A 462 2.79 16.51 34.43
N ILE A 463 2.46 16.53 33.13
CA ILE A 463 2.38 17.76 32.31
C ILE A 463 1.38 18.76 32.90
N CYS A 464 0.32 18.30 33.56
CA CYS A 464 -0.73 19.16 34.13
C CYS A 464 -0.25 20.02 35.32
N PHE A 465 0.93 19.73 35.88
CA PHE A 465 1.56 20.44 36.99
C PHE A 465 2.49 21.58 36.54
N LEU A 466 2.78 21.68 35.24
CA LEU A 466 3.71 22.66 34.69
C LEU A 466 3.09 24.07 34.61
N LYS A 467 3.95 25.10 34.56
CA LYS A 467 3.54 26.48 34.35
C LYS A 467 3.57 26.79 32.84
N GLU A 468 3.14 27.98 32.48
CA GLU A 468 3.04 28.40 31.08
C GLU A 468 4.36 28.33 30.29
N PRO A 469 5.54 28.71 30.84
CA PRO A 469 6.82 28.64 30.10
C PRO A 469 7.24 27.21 29.74
N GLU A 470 7.07 26.25 30.65
CA GLU A 470 7.52 24.87 30.42
C GLU A 470 6.51 24.10 29.55
N LEU A 471 5.20 24.38 29.72
CA LEU A 471 4.16 23.92 28.78
C LEU A 471 4.43 24.42 27.36
N LYS A 472 4.78 25.71 27.21
CA LYS A 472 5.19 26.27 25.93
C LYS A 472 6.43 25.57 25.38
N HIS A 473 7.45 25.31 26.20
CA HIS A 473 8.64 24.60 25.76
C HIS A 473 8.33 23.17 25.27
N ILE A 474 7.48 22.42 25.95
CA ILE A 474 7.04 21.08 25.52
C ILE A 474 6.20 21.15 24.24
N LEU A 475 5.29 22.12 24.12
CA LEU A 475 4.49 22.31 22.92
C LEU A 475 5.36 22.70 21.71
N ASP A 476 6.29 23.64 21.89
CA ASP A 476 7.26 24.04 20.88
C ASP A 476 8.19 22.88 20.52
N PHE A 477 8.57 22.03 21.48
CA PHE A 477 9.33 20.81 21.22
C PHE A 477 8.55 19.85 20.30
N LEU A 478 7.31 19.50 20.69
CA LEU A 478 6.45 18.59 19.93
C LEU A 478 6.07 19.13 18.55
N VAL A 479 5.80 20.43 18.42
CA VAL A 479 5.41 21.04 17.13
C VAL A 479 6.61 21.19 16.20
N ASN A 480 7.75 21.69 16.70
CA ASN A 480 8.87 22.09 15.84
C ASN A 480 9.89 20.96 15.60
N ASN A 481 10.11 20.05 16.57
CA ASN A 481 11.14 19.00 16.44
C ASN A 481 10.57 17.68 15.90
N MET A 482 9.34 17.32 16.29
CA MET A 482 8.73 16.03 15.92
C MET A 482 8.01 16.03 14.55
N GLU A 483 8.03 17.15 13.83
CA GLU A 483 7.44 17.34 12.49
C GLU A 483 6.04 16.70 12.30
N VAL A 484 5.12 17.11 13.19
CA VAL A 484 3.68 16.78 13.18
C VAL A 484 3.01 16.74 11.79
N PRO A 485 3.34 17.61 10.79
CA PRO A 485 2.67 17.58 9.49
C PRO A 485 2.72 16.25 8.73
N CYS A 486 3.80 15.46 8.85
CA CYS A 486 3.90 14.19 8.12
C CYS A 486 3.01 13.11 8.77
N GLY A 487 2.98 13.06 10.10
CA GLY A 487 2.07 12.18 10.85
C GLY A 487 0.60 12.52 10.57
N LEU A 488 0.25 13.81 10.53
CA LEU A 488 -1.11 14.28 10.22
C LEU A 488 -1.57 13.87 8.81
N LEU A 489 -0.68 13.90 7.81
CA LEU A 489 -1.00 13.42 6.45
C LEU A 489 -1.33 11.92 6.46
N LEU A 490 -0.57 11.12 7.21
CA LEU A 490 -0.81 9.69 7.37
C LEU A 490 -2.10 9.41 8.17
N CYS A 491 -2.37 10.15 9.25
CA CYS A 491 -3.65 10.11 9.99
C CYS A 491 -4.83 10.26 9.02
N ASN A 492 -4.82 11.33 8.21
CA ASN A 492 -5.90 11.66 7.30
C ASN A 492 -6.08 10.60 6.20
N SER A 493 -4.98 10.05 5.68
CA SER A 493 -4.98 8.97 4.69
C SER A 493 -5.64 7.70 5.25
N LEU A 494 -5.27 7.29 6.47
CA LEU A 494 -5.83 6.14 7.19
C LEU A 494 -7.31 6.33 7.53
N ILE A 495 -7.69 7.49 8.07
CA ILE A 495 -9.09 7.83 8.38
C ILE A 495 -9.94 7.83 7.11
N ALA A 496 -9.43 8.39 6.00
CA ALA A 496 -10.16 8.43 4.74
C ALA A 496 -10.34 7.04 4.11
N ASP A 497 -9.39 6.12 4.27
CA ASP A 497 -9.56 4.72 3.85
C ASP A 497 -10.56 3.99 4.74
N GLN A 498 -10.51 4.17 6.07
CA GLN A 498 -11.48 3.57 6.99
C GLN A 498 -12.92 4.09 6.74
N ALA A 499 -13.07 5.37 6.39
CA ALA A 499 -14.36 5.96 6.03
C ALA A 499 -14.87 5.55 4.64
N ARG A 500 -13.99 5.12 3.72
CA ARG A 500 -14.39 4.53 2.43
C ARG A 500 -14.96 3.12 2.57
N GLY A 501 -14.45 2.37 3.56
CA GLY A 501 -14.76 0.95 3.73
C GLY A 501 -14.16 0.07 2.63
N ASP A 502 -14.10 -1.23 2.88
CA ASP A 502 -13.74 -2.19 1.84
C ASP A 502 -14.90 -2.31 0.85
N ILE A 503 -14.66 -1.96 -0.42
CA ILE A 503 -15.58 -2.30 -1.52
C ILE A 503 -15.56 -3.83 -1.66
N LYS A 504 -16.39 -4.54 -0.90
CA LYS A 504 -16.62 -5.98 -1.08
C LYS A 504 -17.33 -6.19 -2.41
N SER A 505 -16.90 -7.21 -3.15
CA SER A 505 -17.58 -7.56 -4.40
C SER A 505 -18.98 -8.08 -4.08
N SER A 506 -20.01 -7.72 -4.87
CA SER A 506 -21.38 -8.22 -4.67
C SER A 506 -21.43 -9.75 -4.66
N TYR A 507 -20.60 -10.38 -5.51
CA TYR A 507 -20.43 -11.83 -5.58
C TYR A 507 -19.80 -12.47 -4.32
N GLU A 508 -19.29 -11.70 -3.33
CA GLU A 508 -18.76 -12.28 -2.10
C GLU A 508 -19.84 -12.98 -1.26
N ARG A 509 -21.11 -12.55 -1.40
CA ARG A 509 -22.28 -13.15 -0.72
C ARG A 509 -22.75 -14.45 -1.39
N ILE A 510 -22.41 -14.65 -2.66
CA ILE A 510 -22.79 -15.83 -3.43
C ILE A 510 -21.86 -16.98 -3.01
N VAL A 511 -22.47 -18.00 -2.41
CA VAL A 511 -21.80 -19.23 -1.99
C VAL A 511 -21.97 -20.28 -3.08
N ILE A 512 -20.86 -20.65 -3.71
CA ILE A 512 -20.77 -21.78 -4.65
C ILE A 512 -19.85 -22.82 -4.03
N ARG A 513 -20.28 -24.08 -4.06
CA ARG A 513 -19.52 -25.26 -3.63
C ARG A 513 -19.25 -26.15 -4.83
N PHE A 514 -18.21 -26.96 -4.76
CA PHE A 514 -18.07 -28.10 -5.67
C PHE A 514 -18.78 -29.32 -5.10
N SER A 515 -19.23 -30.21 -5.98
CA SER A 515 -19.45 -31.63 -5.63
C SER A 515 -18.14 -32.28 -5.17
N ASP A 516 -18.21 -33.39 -4.43
CA ASP A 516 -17.03 -34.05 -3.82
C ASP A 516 -15.98 -34.53 -4.87
N ASP A 517 -16.42 -34.77 -6.10
CA ASP A 517 -15.60 -35.14 -7.26
C ASP A 517 -15.10 -33.94 -8.09
N PHE A 518 -15.49 -32.72 -7.72
CA PHE A 518 -15.26 -31.47 -8.46
C PHE A 518 -15.79 -31.47 -9.90
N SER A 519 -16.86 -32.22 -10.21
CA SER A 519 -17.49 -32.22 -11.54
C SER A 519 -18.60 -31.17 -11.71
N ARG A 520 -19.24 -30.74 -10.61
CA ARG A 520 -20.36 -29.79 -10.60
C ARG A 520 -20.11 -28.60 -9.68
N LEU A 521 -20.63 -27.44 -10.08
CA LEU A 521 -20.70 -26.19 -9.33
C LEU A 521 -22.13 -26.03 -8.78
N VAL A 522 -22.27 -26.07 -7.45
CA VAL A 522 -23.55 -26.07 -6.75
C VAL A 522 -23.72 -24.76 -6.00
N PHE A 523 -24.77 -24.00 -6.32
CA PHE A 523 -25.16 -22.82 -5.56
C PHE A 523 -25.83 -23.20 -4.23
N ASP A 524 -25.68 -22.33 -3.23
CA ASP A 524 -26.33 -22.46 -1.92
C ASP A 524 -27.86 -22.31 -2.05
N GLU A 525 -28.64 -23.19 -1.39
CA GLU A 525 -30.11 -23.22 -1.49
C GLU A 525 -30.76 -21.90 -1.06
N ARG A 526 -30.07 -21.07 -0.26
CA ARG A 526 -30.49 -19.70 0.09
C ARG A 526 -30.68 -18.77 -1.12
N MET A 527 -30.19 -19.11 -2.31
CA MET A 527 -30.53 -18.38 -3.54
C MET A 527 -32.00 -18.54 -3.95
N LEU A 528 -32.67 -19.64 -3.58
CA LEU A 528 -34.11 -19.84 -3.83
C LEU A 528 -34.99 -18.93 -2.94
N HIS A 529 -34.45 -18.49 -1.80
CA HIS A 529 -35.17 -17.72 -0.77
C HIS A 529 -34.85 -16.21 -0.82
N GLY A 530 -34.25 -15.71 -1.90
CA GLY A 530 -33.94 -14.27 -2.07
C GLY A 530 -32.76 -13.72 -1.23
N GLN A 531 -32.35 -14.45 -0.19
CA GLN A 531 -31.42 -14.03 0.89
C GLN A 531 -30.00 -13.58 0.46
N ILE A 532 -29.67 -13.64 -0.83
CA ILE A 532 -28.34 -13.37 -1.38
C ILE A 532 -28.32 -12.11 -2.27
N PHE A 533 -29.48 -11.54 -2.63
CA PHE A 533 -29.58 -10.50 -3.67
C PHE A 533 -29.68 -9.04 -3.18
N ASP A 534 -30.04 -8.78 -1.92
CA ASP A 534 -30.19 -7.41 -1.40
C ASP A 534 -28.84 -6.69 -1.26
N GLU A 535 -28.67 -5.52 -1.87
CA GLU A 535 -27.44 -4.73 -1.79
C GLU A 535 -27.20 -4.12 -0.40
N THR A 536 -28.27 -3.89 0.38
CA THR A 536 -28.29 -2.98 1.55
C THR A 536 -27.59 -3.53 2.81
N GLY A 537 -27.36 -4.85 2.89
CA GLY A 537 -26.50 -5.47 3.91
C GLY A 537 -27.11 -5.72 5.28
N ASN A 538 -28.38 -5.35 5.50
CA ASN A 538 -29.17 -5.79 6.64
C ASN A 538 -29.90 -7.10 6.30
N VAL A 539 -29.26 -8.24 6.59
CA VAL A 539 -29.99 -9.52 6.63
C VAL A 539 -30.71 -9.61 7.98
N ASP A 540 -32.00 -9.28 7.99
CA ASP A 540 -32.86 -9.52 9.14
C ASP A 540 -33.19 -11.02 9.23
N GLU A 541 -32.38 -11.75 10.00
CA GLU A 541 -32.55 -13.20 10.22
C GLU A 541 -33.92 -13.57 10.86
N SER A 542 -34.71 -12.58 11.32
CA SER A 542 -36.04 -12.81 11.89
C SER A 542 -37.18 -12.93 10.86
N LYS A 543 -36.94 -12.58 9.58
CA LYS A 543 -37.94 -12.68 8.49
C LYS A 543 -37.84 -13.97 7.65
N ASN A 544 -37.48 -15.09 8.27
CA ASN A 544 -37.36 -16.36 7.55
C ASN A 544 -38.68 -17.16 7.62
N ASP A 545 -39.63 -16.86 6.73
CA ASP A 545 -40.89 -17.62 6.58
C ASP A 545 -40.71 -18.97 5.86
N GLY A 546 -39.56 -19.16 5.20
CA GLY A 546 -39.21 -20.36 4.44
C GLY A 546 -39.72 -20.39 3.00
N MET A 547 -40.34 -19.31 2.51
CA MET A 547 -40.91 -19.23 1.16
C MET A 547 -39.84 -18.97 0.10
N GLU A 548 -40.11 -19.34 -1.16
CA GLU A 548 -39.26 -18.97 -2.30
C GLU A 548 -39.46 -17.51 -2.72
N ASP A 549 -38.36 -16.79 -2.97
CA ASP A 549 -38.40 -15.48 -3.61
C ASP A 549 -38.15 -15.66 -5.12
N ILE A 550 -39.21 -16.06 -5.80
CA ILE A 550 -39.24 -16.27 -7.26
C ILE A 550 -38.90 -14.98 -7.99
N HIS A 551 -39.36 -13.84 -7.49
CA HIS A 551 -39.11 -12.54 -8.11
C HIS A 551 -37.62 -12.21 -8.10
N ALA A 552 -36.94 -12.34 -6.96
CA ALA A 552 -35.52 -12.03 -6.85
C ALA A 552 -34.63 -12.96 -7.69
N ILE A 553 -34.89 -14.27 -7.73
CA ILE A 553 -34.06 -15.20 -8.53
C ILE A 553 -34.27 -15.02 -10.04
N ILE A 554 -35.51 -14.82 -10.50
CA ILE A 554 -35.80 -14.54 -11.92
C ILE A 554 -35.25 -13.17 -12.31
N HIS A 555 -35.49 -12.12 -11.50
CA HIS A 555 -34.91 -10.80 -11.73
C HIS A 555 -33.38 -10.87 -11.80
N TRP A 556 -32.72 -11.59 -10.88
CA TRP A 556 -31.27 -11.79 -10.93
C TRP A 556 -30.80 -12.53 -12.18
N LEU A 557 -31.45 -13.61 -12.60
CA LEU A 557 -31.09 -14.36 -13.81
C LEU A 557 -31.21 -13.51 -15.08
N PHE A 558 -32.29 -12.73 -15.18
CA PHE A 558 -32.60 -11.94 -16.37
C PHE A 558 -32.01 -10.52 -16.35
N ALA A 559 -31.49 -10.04 -15.22
CA ALA A 559 -30.78 -8.76 -15.10
C ALA A 559 -29.57 -8.70 -16.02
N GLY A 560 -29.63 -7.81 -17.01
CA GLY A 560 -28.62 -7.64 -18.05
C GLY A 560 -28.91 -8.39 -19.35
N GLY A 561 -28.07 -8.17 -20.37
CA GLY A 561 -28.22 -8.84 -21.67
C GLY A 561 -27.74 -10.30 -21.67
N PRO A 562 -28.24 -11.17 -22.57
CA PRO A 562 -27.79 -12.57 -22.66
C PRO A 562 -26.31 -12.71 -23.07
N THR A 563 -25.71 -11.64 -23.62
CA THR A 563 -24.28 -11.58 -23.99
C THR A 563 -23.38 -10.96 -22.92
N ILE A 564 -23.90 -10.64 -21.73
CA ILE A 564 -23.17 -9.88 -20.69
C ILE A 564 -21.89 -10.56 -20.21
N PHE A 565 -21.85 -11.90 -20.22
CA PHE A 565 -20.65 -12.68 -19.92
C PHE A 565 -19.48 -12.39 -20.89
N ILE A 566 -19.76 -12.01 -22.14
CA ILE A 566 -18.74 -11.62 -23.14
C ILE A 566 -18.05 -10.33 -22.71
N GLU A 567 -18.84 -9.38 -22.20
CA GLU A 567 -18.31 -8.10 -21.72
C GLU A 567 -17.58 -8.28 -20.39
N LYS A 568 -18.11 -9.11 -19.47
CA LYS A 568 -17.42 -9.52 -18.23
C LYS A 568 -16.09 -10.24 -18.51
N LEU A 569 -15.99 -11.16 -19.48
CA LEU A 569 -14.72 -11.82 -19.84
C LEU A 569 -13.67 -10.83 -20.40
N LYS A 570 -14.10 -9.89 -21.25
CA LYS A 570 -13.23 -8.80 -21.75
C LYS A 570 -12.85 -7.84 -20.61
N GLY A 571 -13.80 -7.53 -19.73
CA GLY A 571 -13.66 -6.71 -18.54
C GLY A 571 -12.65 -7.30 -17.56
N TRP A 572 -12.76 -8.59 -17.23
CA TRP A 572 -11.83 -9.33 -16.38
C TRP A 572 -10.38 -9.23 -16.88
N THR A 573 -10.16 -9.44 -18.17
CA THR A 573 -8.82 -9.32 -18.78
C THR A 573 -8.26 -7.90 -18.62
N ARG A 574 -9.08 -6.86 -18.85
CA ARG A 574 -8.70 -5.45 -18.70
C ARG A 574 -8.48 -5.07 -17.23
N PHE A 575 -9.33 -5.57 -16.34
CA PHE A 575 -9.26 -5.33 -14.90
C PHE A 575 -7.99 -5.95 -14.30
N ARG A 576 -7.67 -7.21 -14.61
CA ARG A 576 -6.40 -7.83 -14.20
C ARG A 576 -5.19 -7.06 -14.74
N ALA A 577 -5.21 -6.63 -16.00
CA ALA A 577 -4.13 -5.85 -16.58
C ALA A 577 -3.96 -4.46 -15.93
N ALA A 578 -5.06 -3.77 -15.63
CA ALA A 578 -5.04 -2.49 -14.91
C ALA A 578 -4.52 -2.68 -13.47
N SER A 579 -5.09 -3.64 -12.75
CA SER A 579 -4.74 -3.99 -11.36
C SER A 579 -3.27 -4.37 -11.22
N LYS A 580 -2.72 -5.13 -12.19
CA LYS A 580 -1.29 -5.44 -12.27
C LYS A 580 -0.41 -4.18 -12.43
N ASN A 581 -0.82 -3.23 -13.26
CA ASN A 581 -0.11 -1.95 -13.41
C ASN A 581 -0.17 -1.13 -12.12
N GLN A 582 -1.34 -1.03 -11.48
CA GLN A 582 -1.51 -0.32 -10.19
C GLN A 582 -0.73 -0.99 -9.05
N GLY A 583 -0.67 -2.32 -9.04
CA GLY A 583 0.19 -3.09 -8.12
C GLY A 583 1.67 -2.82 -8.38
N MET A 584 2.11 -2.70 -9.63
CA MET A 584 3.47 -2.28 -9.97
C MET A 584 3.79 -0.84 -9.54
N GLU A 585 2.79 0.05 -9.51
CA GLU A 585 2.95 1.41 -8.97
C GLU A 585 3.08 1.40 -7.45
N TYR A 586 2.22 0.66 -6.72
CA TYR A 586 2.37 0.48 -5.27
C TYR A 586 3.67 -0.24 -4.88
N PHE A 587 4.11 -1.23 -5.65
CA PHE A 587 5.39 -1.90 -5.40
C PHE A 587 6.58 -0.93 -5.55
N LYS A 588 6.56 -0.04 -6.56
CA LYS A 588 7.58 1.03 -6.66
C LYS A 588 7.54 1.98 -5.45
N ILE A 589 6.35 2.30 -4.93
CA ILE A 589 6.21 3.10 -3.71
C ILE A 589 6.84 2.36 -2.52
N ILE A 590 6.59 1.05 -2.36
CA ILE A 590 7.23 0.23 -1.32
C ILE A 590 8.76 0.23 -1.48
N GLN A 591 9.30 0.11 -2.69
CA GLN A 591 10.75 0.20 -2.93
C GLN A 591 11.32 1.56 -2.49
N THR A 592 10.62 2.66 -2.75
CA THR A 592 11.01 4.00 -2.28
C THR A 592 10.92 4.13 -0.76
N GLU A 593 9.82 3.70 -0.14
CA GLU A 593 9.62 3.76 1.31
C GLU A 593 10.62 2.87 2.07
N PHE A 594 10.94 1.69 1.54
CA PHE A 594 11.97 0.80 2.08
C PHE A 594 13.38 1.42 2.00
N CYS A 595 13.73 2.05 0.87
CA CYS A 595 14.99 2.78 0.74
C CYS A 595 15.07 3.98 1.71
N GLN A 596 13.98 4.71 1.89
CA GLN A 596 13.90 5.79 2.89
C GLN A 596 14.03 5.24 4.31
N LEU A 597 13.38 4.11 4.63
CA LEU A 597 13.48 3.44 5.93
C LEU A 597 14.93 3.04 6.23
N GLN A 598 15.59 2.35 5.30
CA GLN A 598 16.98 1.92 5.43
C GLN A 598 17.91 3.11 5.72
N LYS A 599 17.81 4.19 4.93
CA LYS A 599 18.61 5.41 5.12
C LYS A 599 18.40 6.07 6.48
N MET A 600 17.16 6.08 7.00
CA MET A 600 16.89 6.65 8.33
C MET A 600 17.43 5.73 9.45
N CYS A 601 17.38 4.41 9.29
CA CYS A 601 17.98 3.46 10.22
C CYS A 601 19.51 3.56 10.23
N GLU A 602 20.17 3.62 9.06
CA GLU A 602 21.62 3.85 8.95
C GLU A 602 22.02 5.16 9.63
N ARG A 603 21.31 6.24 9.34
CA ARG A 603 21.55 7.53 10.01
C ARG A 603 21.34 7.46 11.52
N LYS A 604 20.38 6.67 12.02
CA LYS A 604 20.17 6.45 13.46
C LYS A 604 21.32 5.66 14.09
N ARG A 605 21.82 4.60 13.43
CA ARG A 605 22.99 3.83 13.87
C ARG A 605 24.20 4.75 14.05
N ASP A 606 24.56 5.50 13.00
CA ASP A 606 25.70 6.41 13.03
C ASP A 606 25.54 7.51 14.09
N LEU A 607 24.31 7.99 14.31
CA LEU A 607 24.02 9.00 15.35
C LEU A 607 24.05 8.42 16.77
N LEU A 608 23.75 7.12 16.96
CA LEU A 608 23.93 6.41 18.23
C LEU A 608 25.41 6.24 18.57
N GLU A 609 26.25 5.92 17.58
CA GLU A 609 27.72 5.88 17.74
C GLU A 609 28.27 7.26 18.09
N TYR A 610 27.83 8.30 17.39
CA TYR A 610 28.15 9.68 17.75
C TYR A 610 27.70 10.02 19.18
N GLN A 611 26.51 9.58 19.62
CA GLN A 611 26.08 9.77 21.01
C GLN A 611 26.98 9.06 22.03
N LYS A 612 27.34 7.80 21.77
CA LYS A 612 28.25 7.00 22.63
C LYS A 612 29.59 7.71 22.80
N SER A 613 30.16 8.24 21.71
CA SER A 613 31.44 8.97 21.77
C SER A 613 31.40 10.20 22.69
N TRP A 614 30.29 10.96 22.70
CA TRP A 614 30.12 12.06 23.66
C TRP A 614 29.88 11.60 25.10
N GLN A 615 29.18 10.48 25.30
CA GLN A 615 28.99 9.87 26.62
C GLN A 615 30.33 9.38 27.19
N PHE A 616 31.17 8.73 26.39
CA PHE A 616 32.52 8.34 26.78
C PHE A 616 33.37 9.55 27.24
N LEU A 617 33.35 10.67 26.49
CA LEU A 617 34.05 11.89 26.93
C LEU A 617 33.44 12.50 28.20
N GLN A 618 32.14 12.34 28.43
CA GLN A 618 31.50 12.72 29.70
C GLN A 618 32.00 11.86 30.86
N ASP A 619 32.01 10.54 30.69
CA ASP A 619 32.41 9.57 31.71
C ASP A 619 33.89 9.73 32.10
N VAL A 620 34.77 9.95 31.12
CA VAL A 620 36.19 10.29 31.35
C VAL A 620 36.35 11.53 32.24
N CYS A 621 35.54 12.57 32.00
CA CYS A 621 35.54 13.79 32.82
C CYS A 621 34.90 13.60 34.21
N LEU A 622 33.91 12.69 34.32
CA LEU A 622 33.26 12.35 35.59
C LEU A 622 34.16 11.50 36.49
N GLU A 623 34.92 10.56 35.92
CA GLU A 623 35.84 9.72 36.71
C GLU A 623 37.01 10.54 37.28
N GLU A 624 37.58 11.49 36.52
CA GLU A 624 38.56 12.47 37.08
C GLU A 624 37.95 13.28 38.23
N GLN A 625 36.69 13.73 38.09
CA GLN A 625 35.98 14.47 39.14
C GLN A 625 35.71 13.61 40.38
N LYS A 626 35.53 12.30 40.21
CA LYS A 626 35.37 11.32 41.30
C LYS A 626 36.71 11.04 42.00
N ILE A 627 37.78 10.78 41.26
CA ILE A 627 39.15 10.62 41.78
C ILE A 627 39.56 11.85 42.61
N LYS A 628 39.27 13.06 42.11
CA LYS A 628 39.46 14.33 42.82
C LYS A 628 38.71 14.43 44.16
N ASN A 629 37.54 13.80 44.27
CA ASN A 629 36.72 13.82 45.48
C ASN A 629 37.11 12.71 46.47
N GLU A 630 37.61 11.56 45.98
CA GLU A 630 37.86 10.35 46.77
C GLU A 630 39.29 10.24 47.33
N ILE A 631 40.29 10.89 46.71
CA ILE A 631 41.72 10.73 47.09
C ILE A 631 42.30 12.03 47.68
N PRO A 632 42.44 12.15 49.02
CA PRO A 632 43.08 13.29 49.65
C PRO A 632 44.55 13.40 49.26
N GLY A 633 44.96 14.55 48.69
CA GLY A 633 46.34 14.81 48.26
C GLY A 633 46.65 14.41 46.81
N TYR A 634 45.69 13.86 46.06
CA TYR A 634 45.80 13.76 44.61
C TYR A 634 45.83 15.16 43.97
N ASN A 635 46.69 15.37 42.97
CA ASN A 635 46.77 16.64 42.23
C ASN A 635 45.84 16.57 41.01
N PRO A 636 44.65 17.20 41.02
CA PRO A 636 43.64 16.95 40.01
C PRO A 636 44.05 17.50 38.65
N GLN A 637 43.86 16.70 37.60
CA GLN A 637 44.04 17.15 36.23
C GLN A 637 42.85 18.03 35.82
N SER A 638 43.10 19.07 35.03
CA SER A 638 42.01 19.77 34.35
C SER A 638 41.47 18.87 33.25
N TYR A 639 40.18 19.01 32.92
CA TYR A 639 39.54 18.23 31.86
C TYR A 639 40.26 18.40 30.53
N LYS A 640 40.79 19.60 30.26
CA LYS A 640 41.63 19.86 29.09
C LYS A 640 42.89 18.99 29.05
N SER A 641 43.56 18.77 30.19
CA SER A 641 44.70 17.85 30.28
C SER A 641 44.31 16.38 30.22
N VAL A 642 43.18 15.97 30.81
CA VAL A 642 42.69 14.58 30.71
C VAL A 642 42.37 14.22 29.26
N LEU A 643 41.61 15.07 28.55
CA LEU A 643 41.27 14.89 27.14
C LEU A 643 42.52 14.92 26.23
N LEU A 644 43.51 15.76 26.54
CA LEU A 644 44.77 15.80 25.78
C LEU A 644 45.62 14.54 26.01
N ASN A 645 45.58 13.98 27.22
CA ASN A 645 46.25 12.72 27.54
C ASN A 645 45.54 11.53 26.86
N LEU A 646 44.21 11.55 26.81
CA LEU A 646 43.41 10.58 26.06
C LEU A 646 43.73 10.63 24.56
N GLN A 647 43.70 11.82 23.94
CA GLN A 647 44.10 12.01 22.54
C GLN A 647 45.48 11.40 22.26
N LYS A 648 46.48 11.71 23.10
CA LYS A 648 47.85 11.19 22.94
C LYS A 648 47.96 9.68 23.10
N LYS A 649 47.16 9.06 23.99
CA LYS A 649 47.13 7.59 24.14
C LYS A 649 46.58 6.93 22.88
N VAL A 650 45.40 7.36 22.43
CA VAL A 650 44.76 6.90 21.20
C VAL A 650 45.63 7.19 19.97
N GLU A 651 46.46 8.24 19.99
CA GLU A 651 47.46 8.53 18.95
C GLU A 651 48.74 7.67 19.04
N ALA A 652 49.09 7.15 20.21
CA ALA A 652 50.28 6.33 20.44
C ALA A 652 50.01 4.82 20.31
N GLU A 653 48.79 4.38 20.60
CA GLU A 653 48.30 3.00 20.41
C GLU A 653 48.00 2.68 18.92
N LYS A 654 48.37 3.58 17.99
CA LYS A 654 48.20 3.43 16.52
C LYS A 654 49.16 2.42 15.86
N GLY A 655 49.33 1.26 16.49
CA GLY A 655 49.97 0.09 15.93
C GLY A 655 49.21 -1.16 16.37
N TYR A 656 48.66 -1.87 15.38
CA TYR A 656 47.88 -3.12 15.46
C TYR A 656 46.37 -2.99 15.81
N ASP A 657 45.59 -3.21 14.74
CA ASP A 657 44.30 -3.93 14.67
C ASP A 657 42.94 -3.32 15.10
N GLU A 658 42.83 -2.15 15.74
CA GLU A 658 41.49 -1.56 16.05
C GLU A 658 41.32 -0.12 15.52
N MET A 659 40.82 0.03 14.29
CA MET A 659 40.68 1.35 13.63
C MET A 659 39.28 2.00 13.76
N ASP A 660 38.25 1.26 14.15
CA ASP A 660 36.85 1.75 14.13
C ASP A 660 36.39 2.40 15.45
N SER A 661 36.98 2.05 16.60
CA SER A 661 36.41 2.39 17.91
C SER A 661 36.70 3.80 18.46
N PHE A 662 37.55 4.62 17.81
CA PHE A 662 38.02 5.89 18.38
C PHE A 662 38.03 7.10 17.43
N GLY A 663 37.45 6.99 16.23
CA GLY A 663 37.46 8.07 15.24
C GLY A 663 36.68 9.31 15.71
N LEU A 664 35.45 9.08 16.19
CA LEU A 664 34.51 10.13 16.59
C LEU A 664 34.96 10.86 17.88
N GLU A 665 35.59 10.14 18.79
CA GLU A 665 36.16 10.63 20.04
C GLU A 665 37.25 11.67 19.77
N LEU A 666 38.16 11.40 18.83
CA LEU A 666 39.21 12.33 18.43
C LEU A 666 38.64 13.59 17.76
N ASP A 667 37.64 13.43 16.88
CA ASP A 667 36.97 14.56 16.23
C ASP A 667 36.21 15.43 17.25
N ASN A 668 35.57 14.81 18.25
CA ASN A 668 34.91 15.50 19.34
C ASN A 668 35.90 16.22 20.27
N ILE A 669 37.03 15.62 20.62
CA ILE A 669 38.11 16.30 21.37
C ILE A 669 38.65 17.49 20.58
N SER A 670 38.86 17.35 19.27
CA SER A 670 39.25 18.43 18.36
C SER A 670 38.21 19.56 18.33
N CYS A 671 36.91 19.21 18.31
CA CYS A 671 35.80 20.16 18.39
C CYS A 671 35.76 20.91 19.72
N ILE A 672 35.96 20.21 20.85
CA ILE A 672 36.07 20.80 22.19
C ILE A 672 37.24 21.78 22.24
N PHE A 673 38.44 21.38 21.81
CA PHE A 673 39.63 22.25 21.87
C PHE A 673 39.57 23.47 20.94
N LYS A 674 38.78 23.42 19.86
CA LYS A 674 38.50 24.57 18.99
C LYS A 674 37.49 25.56 19.60
N LYS A 675 36.59 25.12 20.47
CA LYS A 675 35.44 25.91 20.98
C LYS A 675 35.55 26.33 22.45
N ALA A 676 36.17 25.51 23.30
CA ALA A 676 36.29 25.76 24.73
C ALA A 676 37.45 26.72 25.05
N GLN A 677 37.14 27.80 25.78
CA GLN A 677 38.13 28.74 26.31
C GLN A 677 38.45 28.39 27.77
N GLU A 678 37.42 28.07 28.56
CA GLU A 678 37.49 27.71 29.98
C GLU A 678 37.07 26.26 30.27
N GLU A 679 37.27 25.80 31.50
CA GLU A 679 36.96 24.43 31.92
C GLU A 679 35.45 24.15 32.04
N ASN A 680 34.65 25.18 32.38
CA ASN A 680 33.19 25.07 32.34
C ASN A 680 32.65 24.93 30.91
N ASP A 681 33.31 25.50 29.90
CA ASP A 681 32.91 25.34 28.49
C ASP A 681 32.99 23.89 28.06
N ILE A 682 34.00 23.13 28.53
CA ILE A 682 34.16 21.70 28.22
C ILE A 682 32.95 20.92 28.75
N LYS A 683 32.58 21.13 30.03
CA LYS A 683 31.40 20.51 30.66
C LYS A 683 30.12 20.86 29.89
N LEU A 684 29.96 22.11 29.51
CA LEU A 684 28.77 22.62 28.83
C LEU A 684 28.68 22.09 27.39
N LEU A 685 29.77 22.11 26.62
CA LEU A 685 29.83 21.60 25.25
C LEU A 685 29.48 20.11 25.19
N ILE A 686 30.08 19.28 26.05
CA ILE A 686 29.77 17.84 26.11
C ILE A 686 28.27 17.63 26.39
N ARG A 687 27.72 18.30 27.41
CA ARG A 687 26.31 18.17 27.79
C ARG A 687 25.35 18.67 26.69
N VAL A 688 25.68 19.78 26.02
CA VAL A 688 24.87 20.33 24.92
C VAL A 688 24.85 19.37 23.73
N ASN A 689 26.00 18.79 23.33
CA ASN A 689 26.04 17.84 22.22
C ASN A 689 25.29 16.53 22.53
N ILE A 690 25.38 16.00 23.76
CA ILE A 690 24.59 14.82 24.18
C ILE A 690 23.09 15.12 24.07
N ASN A 691 22.64 16.25 24.60
CA ASN A 691 21.22 16.65 24.57
C ASN A 691 20.71 16.88 23.14
N GLN A 692 21.49 17.58 22.30
CA GLN A 692 21.15 17.80 20.88
C GLN A 692 21.07 16.49 20.10
N THR A 693 21.98 15.56 20.37
CA THR A 693 22.00 14.22 19.75
C THR A 693 20.79 13.39 20.19
N ALA A 694 20.43 13.43 21.48
CA ALA A 694 19.24 12.77 22.01
C ALA A 694 17.94 13.29 21.36
N VAL A 695 17.80 14.61 21.16
CA VAL A 695 16.66 15.20 20.45
C VAL A 695 16.57 14.69 19.00
N LYS A 696 17.70 14.62 18.29
CA LYS A 696 17.76 14.12 16.91
C LYS A 696 17.44 12.64 16.80
N LEU A 697 17.88 11.82 17.76
CA LEU A 697 17.51 10.40 17.84
C LEU A 697 16.00 10.22 18.04
N VAL A 698 15.38 10.98 18.94
CA VAL A 698 13.92 10.95 19.16
C VAL A 698 13.16 11.36 17.89
N LYS A 699 13.67 12.34 17.13
CA LYS A 699 13.11 12.74 15.83
C LYS A 699 13.23 11.62 14.79
N LEU A 700 14.41 11.01 14.66
CA LEU A 700 14.63 9.87 13.76
C LEU A 700 13.72 8.69 14.11
N ASP A 701 13.54 8.39 15.39
CA ASP A 701 12.64 7.33 15.84
C ASP A 701 11.21 7.53 15.33
N ALA A 702 10.65 8.74 15.51
CA ALA A 702 9.30 9.05 15.02
C ALA A 702 9.21 8.98 13.49
N ILE A 703 10.25 9.38 12.77
CA ILE A 703 10.32 9.30 11.30
C ILE A 703 10.38 7.84 10.83
N ILE A 704 11.25 7.02 11.42
CA ILE A 704 11.39 5.59 11.11
C ILE A 704 10.06 4.85 11.35
N MET A 705 9.41 5.08 12.50
CA MET A 705 8.09 4.50 12.79
C MET A 705 7.01 4.96 11.79
N MET A 706 7.05 6.22 11.38
CA MET A 706 6.11 6.79 10.40
C MET A 706 6.30 6.20 9.00
N ILE A 707 7.56 6.05 8.54
CA ILE A 707 7.86 5.41 7.26
C ILE A 707 7.42 3.94 7.31
N ASN A 708 7.72 3.20 8.37
CA ASN A 708 7.28 1.81 8.52
C ASN A 708 5.74 1.72 8.49
N THR A 709 5.02 2.55 9.26
CA THR A 709 3.54 2.57 9.24
C THR A 709 2.98 2.94 7.86
N SER A 710 3.59 3.90 7.17
CA SER A 710 3.25 4.29 5.80
C SER A 710 3.48 3.14 4.81
N MET A 711 4.55 2.37 4.98
CA MET A 711 4.87 1.18 4.18
C MET A 711 3.91 0.02 4.46
N GLN A 712 3.57 -0.26 5.73
CA GLN A 712 2.53 -1.26 6.07
C GLN A 712 1.15 -0.88 5.49
N HIS A 713 0.84 0.41 5.39
CA HIS A 713 -0.35 0.90 4.70
C HIS A 713 -0.28 0.68 3.17
N THR A 714 0.89 0.88 2.56
CA THR A 714 1.11 0.53 1.13
C THR A 714 1.00 -0.96 0.88
N TRP A 715 1.51 -1.80 1.77
CA TRP A 715 1.38 -3.26 1.69
C TRP A 715 -0.10 -3.69 1.63
N LYS A 716 -0.97 -3.14 2.48
CA LYS A 716 -2.43 -3.40 2.42
C LYS A 716 -3.08 -2.90 1.13
N LYS A 717 -2.61 -1.78 0.57
CA LYS A 717 -3.08 -1.28 -0.73
C LYS A 717 -2.61 -2.17 -1.87
N LEU A 718 -1.40 -2.72 -1.79
CA LEU A 718 -0.89 -3.69 -2.74
C LEU A 718 -1.70 -4.98 -2.68
N GLU A 719 -1.94 -5.53 -1.50
CA GLU A 719 -2.83 -6.69 -1.26
C GLU A 719 -4.17 -6.51 -1.97
N MET A 720 -4.86 -5.39 -1.72
CA MET A 720 -6.17 -5.10 -2.31
C MET A 720 -6.15 -5.09 -3.84
N VAL A 721 -5.09 -4.58 -4.49
CA VAL A 721 -5.01 -4.54 -5.97
C VAL A 721 -4.43 -5.81 -6.58
N THR A 722 -3.74 -6.66 -5.82
CA THR A 722 -3.24 -7.96 -6.30
C THR A 722 -4.18 -9.12 -5.97
N THR A 723 -5.19 -8.91 -5.12
CA THR A 723 -6.25 -9.86 -4.83
C THR A 723 -7.28 -9.92 -5.96
N TYR A 724 -7.62 -11.13 -6.38
CA TYR A 724 -8.66 -11.41 -7.36
C TYR A 724 -9.62 -12.48 -6.82
N ASP A 725 -10.91 -12.34 -7.08
CA ASP A 725 -11.94 -13.33 -6.71
C ASP A 725 -12.52 -13.96 -7.98
N TYR A 726 -12.40 -15.28 -8.13
CA TYR A 726 -12.94 -15.98 -9.30
C TYR A 726 -14.46 -15.88 -9.40
N ARG A 727 -15.20 -15.63 -8.30
CA ARG A 727 -16.66 -15.48 -8.34
C ARG A 727 -17.09 -14.31 -9.22
N SER A 728 -16.31 -13.24 -9.27
CA SER A 728 -16.59 -12.07 -10.10
C SER A 728 -16.57 -12.33 -11.61
N ILE A 729 -16.13 -13.52 -12.04
CA ILE A 729 -16.23 -13.97 -13.44
C ILE A 729 -16.95 -15.33 -13.59
N VAL A 730 -16.83 -16.24 -12.63
CA VAL A 730 -17.53 -17.54 -12.65
C VAL A 730 -19.05 -17.37 -12.44
N VAL A 731 -19.50 -16.45 -11.57
CA VAL A 731 -20.94 -16.20 -11.39
C VAL A 731 -21.60 -15.69 -12.68
N PRO A 732 -21.08 -14.67 -13.40
CA PRO A 732 -21.61 -14.27 -14.71
C PRO A 732 -21.68 -15.40 -15.75
N LEU A 733 -20.71 -16.33 -15.74
CA LEU A 733 -20.71 -17.49 -16.64
C LEU A 733 -21.82 -18.49 -16.27
N LEU A 734 -21.96 -18.82 -14.98
CA LEU A 734 -23.01 -19.69 -14.47
C LEU A 734 -24.41 -19.09 -14.72
N LYS A 735 -24.62 -17.82 -14.39
CA LYS A 735 -25.85 -17.07 -14.66
C LYS A 735 -26.25 -17.13 -16.14
N SER A 736 -25.30 -16.93 -17.06
CA SER A 736 -25.55 -17.05 -18.49
C SER A 736 -25.97 -18.45 -18.94
N PHE A 737 -25.42 -19.49 -18.32
CA PHE A 737 -25.76 -20.88 -18.61
C PHE A 737 -27.15 -21.26 -18.06
N MET A 738 -27.42 -20.93 -16.80
CA MET A 738 -28.69 -21.20 -16.12
C MET A 738 -29.85 -20.50 -16.82
N ARG A 739 -29.67 -19.22 -17.20
CA ARG A 739 -30.65 -18.47 -17.98
C ARG A 739 -30.99 -19.19 -19.29
N ALA A 740 -29.98 -19.63 -20.04
CA ALA A 740 -30.20 -20.32 -21.31
C ALA A 740 -30.84 -21.71 -21.15
N GLN A 741 -30.61 -22.40 -20.02
CA GLN A 741 -31.33 -23.63 -19.70
C GLN A 741 -32.80 -23.35 -19.34
N LEU A 742 -33.07 -22.30 -18.56
CA LEU A 742 -34.43 -21.91 -18.20
C LEU A 742 -35.23 -21.45 -19.44
N GLU A 743 -34.63 -20.64 -20.32
CA GLU A 743 -35.22 -20.23 -21.61
C GLU A 743 -35.56 -21.47 -22.48
N ASP A 744 -34.66 -22.46 -22.59
CA ASP A 744 -34.88 -23.72 -23.34
C ASP A 744 -35.97 -24.62 -22.70
N LEU A 745 -36.09 -24.64 -21.37
CA LEU A 745 -37.16 -25.36 -20.66
C LEU A 745 -38.53 -24.69 -20.86
N VAL A 746 -38.59 -23.35 -20.76
CA VAL A 746 -39.80 -22.54 -20.98
C VAL A 746 -40.30 -22.68 -22.42
N ASP A 747 -39.41 -22.65 -23.40
CA ASP A 747 -39.79 -22.81 -24.81
C ASP A 747 -40.26 -24.24 -25.14
N LYS A 748 -39.67 -25.28 -24.52
CA LYS A 748 -40.16 -26.67 -24.64
C LYS A 748 -41.55 -26.85 -24.03
N ASP A 749 -41.75 -26.39 -22.81
CA ASP A 749 -43.07 -26.43 -22.13
C ASP A 749 -44.13 -25.68 -22.92
N SER A 750 -43.79 -24.52 -23.49
CA SER A 750 -44.68 -23.74 -24.34
C SER A 750 -45.02 -24.47 -25.66
N ALA A 751 -44.05 -25.16 -26.26
CA ALA A 751 -44.28 -25.98 -27.45
C ALA A 751 -45.12 -27.23 -27.14
N GLU A 752 -44.90 -27.89 -26.01
CA GLU A 752 -45.69 -29.04 -25.54
C GLU A 752 -47.13 -28.63 -25.22
N LYS A 753 -47.34 -27.52 -24.49
CA LYS A 753 -48.67 -26.94 -24.23
C LYS A 753 -49.37 -26.52 -25.53
N SER A 754 -48.65 -25.95 -26.49
CA SER A 754 -49.20 -25.61 -27.81
C SER A 754 -49.60 -26.85 -28.63
N SER A 755 -48.77 -27.91 -28.61
CA SER A 755 -49.10 -29.19 -29.26
C SER A 755 -50.31 -29.86 -28.61
N ALA A 756 -50.38 -29.90 -27.27
CA ALA A 756 -51.50 -30.45 -26.53
C ALA A 756 -52.80 -29.67 -26.77
N ALA A 757 -52.75 -28.34 -26.83
CA ALA A 757 -53.90 -27.50 -27.20
C ALA A 757 -54.35 -27.75 -28.65
N GLY A 758 -53.41 -27.95 -29.58
CA GLY A 758 -53.70 -28.34 -30.96
C GLY A 758 -54.35 -29.72 -31.07
N GLU A 759 -53.86 -30.71 -30.33
CA GLU A 759 -54.43 -32.06 -30.27
C GLU A 759 -55.82 -32.06 -29.58
N ALA A 760 -56.02 -31.22 -28.57
CA ALA A 760 -57.34 -31.02 -27.94
C ALA A 760 -58.34 -30.40 -28.92
N LEU A 761 -57.97 -29.33 -29.62
CA LEU A 761 -58.81 -28.72 -30.68
C LEU A 761 -59.13 -29.71 -31.81
N LEU A 762 -58.15 -30.50 -32.27
CA LEU A 762 -58.38 -31.54 -33.26
C LEU A 762 -59.30 -32.66 -32.75
N SER A 763 -59.26 -32.96 -31.45
CA SER A 763 -60.14 -33.94 -30.81
C SER A 763 -61.57 -33.42 -30.63
N GLU A 764 -61.72 -32.11 -30.36
CA GLU A 764 -63.02 -31.43 -30.25
C GLU A 764 -63.69 -31.32 -31.63
N LEU A 765 -62.95 -30.91 -32.67
CA LEU A 765 -63.43 -30.92 -34.06
C LEU A 765 -63.81 -32.35 -34.54
N ALA A 766 -63.07 -33.37 -34.12
CA ALA A 766 -63.39 -34.78 -34.41
C ALA A 766 -64.60 -35.35 -33.62
N LEU A 767 -65.12 -34.60 -32.63
CA LEU A 767 -66.38 -34.90 -31.97
C LEU A 767 -67.56 -34.21 -32.68
N ASP A 768 -67.36 -33.01 -33.22
CA ASP A 768 -68.39 -32.31 -34.01
C ASP A 768 -68.67 -32.97 -35.37
N ASP A 769 -67.64 -33.49 -36.06
CA ASP A 769 -67.85 -34.32 -37.27
C ASP A 769 -68.75 -35.54 -36.99
N LYS A 770 -68.75 -36.08 -35.76
CA LYS A 770 -69.63 -37.20 -35.36
C LYS A 770 -71.05 -36.76 -34.99
N ASN A 771 -71.28 -35.48 -34.76
CA ASN A 771 -72.62 -34.91 -34.55
C ASN A 771 -73.33 -34.62 -35.89
N ILE A 772 -72.61 -34.53 -37.01
CA ILE A 772 -73.19 -34.27 -38.34
C ILE A 772 -73.85 -35.50 -38.98
N GLU A 773 -73.46 -36.74 -38.61
CA GLU A 773 -74.00 -37.98 -39.22
C GLU A 773 -75.30 -38.54 -38.61
N LYS A 774 -75.98 -37.84 -37.68
CA LYS A 774 -77.27 -38.31 -37.10
C LYS A 774 -78.33 -37.23 -36.93
N GLY A 775 -79.04 -36.88 -38.02
CA GLY A 775 -80.24 -36.04 -37.87
C GLY A 775 -80.98 -35.52 -39.11
N VAL A 776 -81.03 -36.22 -40.25
CA VAL A 776 -81.89 -35.77 -41.38
C VAL A 776 -83.20 -36.54 -41.42
N THR A 777 -84.28 -35.88 -40.97
CA THR A 777 -85.71 -35.95 -41.39
C THR A 777 -86.53 -35.34 -40.23
N GLY A 778 -87.38 -34.33 -40.37
CA GLY A 778 -87.77 -33.50 -41.52
C GLY A 778 -89.15 -32.89 -41.23
N GLY A 779 -89.38 -31.61 -41.54
CA GLY A 779 -90.67 -30.96 -41.28
C GLY A 779 -90.54 -29.43 -41.20
N SER A 780 -91.07 -28.75 -42.21
CA SER A 780 -91.04 -27.29 -42.34
C SER A 780 -92.14 -26.62 -41.52
N GLU A 781 -91.88 -25.44 -40.97
CA GLU A 781 -92.87 -24.37 -40.87
C GLU A 781 -92.16 -23.00 -40.76
N GLU A 782 -92.60 -22.03 -41.58
CA GLU A 782 -92.08 -20.66 -41.60
C GLU A 782 -92.81 -19.79 -40.58
N GLN A 783 -92.10 -18.89 -39.88
CA GLN A 783 -92.72 -17.64 -39.40
C GLN A 783 -91.69 -16.51 -39.19
N GLN A 784 -92.17 -15.29 -39.37
CA GLN A 784 -91.41 -14.05 -39.57
C GLN A 784 -91.06 -13.30 -38.27
N GLU A 785 -90.03 -12.43 -38.38
CA GLU A 785 -89.87 -11.15 -37.66
C GLU A 785 -89.67 -11.22 -36.12
N ASN A 786 -89.07 -10.25 -35.43
CA ASN A 786 -88.58 -8.92 -35.85
C ASN A 786 -87.33 -8.48 -35.06
N VAL A 787 -86.74 -7.34 -35.45
CA VAL A 787 -85.67 -6.64 -34.73
C VAL A 787 -86.24 -5.81 -33.58
N GLU A 788 -85.59 -5.75 -32.41
CA GLU A 788 -85.49 -4.50 -31.63
C GLU A 788 -84.38 -4.46 -30.55
N GLN A 789 -83.97 -3.23 -30.19
CA GLN A 789 -82.94 -2.88 -29.20
C GLN A 789 -83.57 -2.52 -27.84
N THR A 790 -82.77 -1.98 -26.91
CA THR A 790 -83.13 -1.28 -25.64
C THR A 790 -83.46 -2.20 -24.45
N SER A 791 -83.25 -1.85 -23.17
CA SER A 791 -82.39 -0.83 -22.50
C SER A 791 -82.35 -1.10 -20.98
N PHE A 792 -81.38 -0.54 -20.25
CA PHE A 792 -81.34 -0.50 -18.77
C PHE A 792 -82.57 0.21 -18.14
N PRO A 793 -82.82 0.00 -16.83
CA PRO A 793 -82.79 1.17 -15.94
C PRO A 793 -82.14 0.95 -14.55
N VAL A 794 -81.96 2.08 -13.85
CA VAL A 794 -81.22 2.33 -12.60
C VAL A 794 -82.16 2.61 -11.41
N ALA A 795 -81.79 2.21 -10.18
CA ALA A 795 -81.86 2.97 -8.90
C ALA A 795 -81.72 2.02 -7.67
N LEU A 796 -80.97 2.21 -6.57
CA LEU A 796 -80.49 3.33 -5.70
C LEU A 796 -81.28 3.54 -4.36
N ALA A 797 -80.51 3.45 -3.25
CA ALA A 797 -80.73 4.03 -1.90
C ALA A 797 -81.89 3.47 -1.02
N HIS A 798 -81.92 3.47 0.33
CA HIS A 798 -81.05 3.82 1.50
C HIS A 798 -81.31 2.76 2.63
N GLY A 799 -80.67 2.67 3.80
CA GLY A 799 -79.55 3.37 4.48
C GLY A 799 -79.53 3.04 6.01
N GLU A 800 -78.40 3.34 6.68
CA GLU A 800 -78.12 3.65 8.13
C GLU A 800 -79.03 3.05 9.26
N ASP A 801 -78.52 2.37 10.31
CA ASP A 801 -77.74 2.96 11.42
C ASP A 801 -77.11 1.89 12.38
N PHE A 802 -76.04 2.22 13.12
CA PHE A 802 -75.32 1.36 14.10
C PHE A 802 -75.65 1.70 15.58
N PRO A 803 -75.26 0.81 16.54
CA PRO A 803 -74.35 1.31 17.58
C PRO A 803 -73.25 0.34 18.09
N LEU A 804 -72.00 0.82 18.02
CA LEU A 804 -70.95 0.85 19.07
C LEU A 804 -70.50 -0.44 19.82
N ASN A 805 -69.37 -1.01 19.37
CA ASN A 805 -68.04 -1.16 20.04
C ASN A 805 -67.89 -1.75 21.48
N PRO A 806 -66.71 -2.31 21.90
CA PRO A 806 -65.35 -1.89 21.47
C PRO A 806 -64.24 -2.96 21.24
N GLU A 807 -63.11 -2.46 20.69
CA GLU A 807 -61.71 -2.92 20.84
C GLU A 807 -61.27 -4.25 20.15
N ILE A 808 -60.12 -4.35 19.45
CA ILE A 808 -58.87 -3.54 19.44
C ILE A 808 -58.37 -3.27 17.99
N VAL A 809 -57.73 -2.12 17.77
CA VAL A 809 -57.03 -1.74 16.51
C VAL A 809 -55.51 -1.95 16.63
N GLY A 810 -54.86 -2.41 15.56
CA GLY A 810 -53.43 -2.24 15.29
C GLY A 810 -53.22 -1.39 14.01
N PRO A 811 -52.10 -0.66 13.86
CA PRO A 811 -51.94 0.31 12.77
C PRO A 811 -51.52 -0.34 11.45
N VAL A 812 -52.18 0.05 10.36
CA VAL A 812 -51.71 -0.15 8.96
C VAL A 812 -50.46 0.68 8.72
N THR A 813 -49.44 0.08 8.11
CA THR A 813 -48.18 0.74 7.72
C THR A 813 -48.26 1.27 6.30
N ASN A 814 -47.59 2.40 6.02
CA ASN A 814 -47.59 3.05 4.69
C ASN A 814 -47.18 2.12 3.53
N ASP A 815 -46.39 1.09 3.83
CA ASP A 815 -45.89 0.12 2.85
C ASP A 815 -47.01 -0.66 2.12
N GLU A 816 -48.17 -0.88 2.76
CA GLU A 816 -49.31 -1.56 2.12
C GLU A 816 -49.99 -0.66 1.07
N VAL A 817 -50.04 0.65 1.32
CA VAL A 817 -50.63 1.64 0.39
C VAL A 817 -49.72 1.90 -0.81
N GLU A 818 -48.39 1.93 -0.61
CA GLU A 818 -47.46 2.01 -1.74
C GLU A 818 -47.53 0.74 -2.60
N ASN A 819 -47.57 -0.46 -2.02
CA ASN A 819 -47.60 -1.69 -2.81
C ASN A 819 -48.87 -1.81 -3.69
N GLU A 820 -50.05 -1.45 -3.16
CA GLU A 820 -51.30 -1.38 -3.94
C GLU A 820 -51.26 -0.30 -5.03
N GLU A 821 -50.66 0.88 -4.77
CA GLU A 821 -50.56 1.95 -5.77
C GLU A 821 -49.63 1.58 -6.94
N TRP A 822 -48.61 0.75 -6.72
CA TRP A 822 -47.75 0.23 -7.78
C TRP A 822 -48.38 -0.93 -8.58
N GLU A 823 -49.14 -1.84 -7.94
CA GLU A 823 -49.90 -2.88 -8.65
C GLU A 823 -50.99 -2.26 -9.54
N LEU A 824 -51.77 -1.30 -9.01
CA LEU A 824 -52.79 -0.58 -9.79
C LEU A 824 -52.18 0.16 -11.00
N LYS A 825 -50.99 0.73 -10.85
CA LYS A 825 -50.30 1.43 -11.93
C LYS A 825 -49.75 0.48 -13.00
N ALA A 826 -49.27 -0.69 -12.59
CA ALA A 826 -48.86 -1.75 -13.50
C ALA A 826 -50.08 -2.33 -14.27
N GLU A 827 -51.22 -2.52 -13.61
CA GLU A 827 -52.47 -2.91 -14.28
C GLU A 827 -52.98 -1.85 -15.25
N GLU A 828 -52.94 -0.56 -14.89
CA GLU A 828 -53.37 0.54 -15.76
C GLU A 828 -52.49 0.63 -17.02
N GLU A 829 -51.17 0.47 -16.88
CA GLU A 829 -50.25 0.37 -18.02
C GLU A 829 -50.51 -0.89 -18.87
N TYR A 830 -50.87 -2.02 -18.25
CA TYR A 830 -51.26 -3.25 -18.96
C TYR A 830 -52.54 -3.06 -19.79
N ARG A 831 -53.61 -2.52 -19.19
CA ARG A 831 -54.88 -2.20 -19.87
C ARG A 831 -54.67 -1.21 -21.01
N MET A 832 -53.79 -0.23 -20.82
CA MET A 832 -53.46 0.75 -21.85
C MET A 832 -52.70 0.12 -23.03
N LEU A 833 -51.83 -0.87 -22.78
CA LEU A 833 -51.16 -1.64 -23.82
C LEU A 833 -52.12 -2.58 -24.57
N GLU A 834 -53.01 -3.25 -23.84
CA GLU A 834 -54.03 -4.15 -24.40
C GLU A 834 -55.02 -3.38 -25.30
N MET A 835 -55.53 -2.23 -24.84
CA MET A 835 -56.40 -1.35 -25.63
C MET A 835 -55.69 -0.82 -26.90
N ASN A 836 -54.38 -0.56 -26.85
CA ASN A 836 -53.61 -0.17 -28.04
C ASN A 836 -53.41 -1.34 -29.03
N LEU A 837 -53.27 -2.57 -28.51
CA LEU A 837 -53.17 -3.79 -29.32
C LEU A 837 -54.48 -4.07 -30.06
N GLU A 838 -55.63 -3.96 -29.38
CA GLU A 838 -56.96 -4.05 -30.01
C GLU A 838 -57.12 -2.99 -31.11
N LEU A 839 -56.71 -1.74 -30.85
CA LEU A 839 -56.76 -0.66 -31.83
C LEU A 839 -55.88 -0.94 -33.07
N GLN A 840 -54.70 -1.54 -32.90
CA GLN A 840 -53.87 -1.97 -34.03
C GLN A 840 -54.50 -3.13 -34.81
N MET A 841 -55.06 -4.13 -34.12
CA MET A 841 -55.76 -5.25 -34.78
C MET A 841 -56.99 -4.75 -35.57
N GLN A 842 -57.72 -3.76 -35.03
CA GLN A 842 -58.83 -3.10 -35.72
C GLN A 842 -58.36 -2.40 -37.01
N ILE A 843 -57.24 -1.67 -36.94
CA ILE A 843 -56.64 -0.95 -38.09
C ILE A 843 -56.13 -1.93 -39.16
N GLU A 844 -55.48 -3.03 -38.77
CA GLU A 844 -55.03 -4.06 -39.72
C GLU A 844 -56.20 -4.81 -40.35
N TYR A 845 -57.27 -5.08 -39.60
CA TYR A 845 -58.49 -5.69 -40.11
C TYR A 845 -59.21 -4.78 -41.12
N GLU A 846 -59.36 -3.48 -40.83
CA GLU A 846 -59.94 -2.51 -41.77
C GLU A 846 -59.05 -2.30 -43.01
N SER A 847 -57.73 -2.24 -42.84
CA SER A 847 -56.75 -2.15 -43.93
C SER A 847 -56.87 -3.36 -44.88
N ASN A 848 -56.85 -4.58 -44.35
CA ASN A 848 -57.02 -5.80 -45.16
C ASN A 848 -58.40 -5.87 -45.85
N LYS A 849 -59.46 -5.34 -45.22
CA LYS A 849 -60.80 -5.26 -45.82
C LYS A 849 -60.86 -4.29 -47.01
N SER A 850 -60.00 -3.27 -47.04
CA SER A 850 -59.84 -2.33 -48.17
C SER A 850 -58.97 -2.82 -49.33
N ALA A 851 -58.29 -3.97 -49.16
CA ALA A 851 -57.33 -4.52 -50.14
C ALA A 851 -57.91 -5.66 -51.01
N LEU A 852 -59.19 -5.99 -50.88
CA LEU A 852 -59.90 -6.95 -51.73
C LEU A 852 -60.41 -6.27 -53.01
N PRO A 853 -60.04 -6.76 -54.22
CA PRO A 853 -60.39 -6.09 -55.47
C PRO A 853 -61.84 -6.38 -55.92
N SER A 854 -62.52 -5.31 -56.33
CA SER A 854 -63.72 -5.32 -57.18
C SER A 854 -63.47 -4.51 -58.45
#